data_AF-A0A1F4VIL4-F1
#
_entry.id   AF-A0A1F4VIL4-F1
#
_cell.length_a   1.000
_cell.length_b   1.000
_cell.length_c   1.000
_cell.angle_alpha   90.00
_cell.angle_beta   90.00
_cell.angle_gamma   90.00
#
_symmetry.space_group_name_H-M   'P 1'
#
loop_
_entity.id
_entity.type
_entity.pdbx_description
1 polymer ?
#
loop_
_entity_poly.entity_id
_entity_poly.type
_entity_poly.pdbx_seq_one_letter_code
_entity_poly.pdbx_strand_id
1 'polypeptide(L)'
;MKLTDNARKVLEKRYLRKDEKGSIAETVEEMFERVAKTVAAPDASYRDVKRTEVEFYNLLTTKKFFPNSPTFTGAGTPLGQLAACFVLPIEDDLGKHPDGIFSTLRNAALIQQVGGGNGFSFSDLRPRNSLVTSSMGKATGPVGFLEVYDSAFGEIAQGGSRRGANMGVLRVDHPDIREFITCKGKEGKVANFNISVALTDKFMEAVKNNTTYDLVDPHTNEVVEKPMASEIFEMIVEYAHKNGEPGVLFIDPANRTNPVPHLYELKATNPCGEQWLGPYENCCLGSINLAEHLDVNGDLDWESLKQTIKLSTRFLDNVVSANKYVPAVPQLKISADNARRIGLGFMGLADAMYSMGIRYGSDEGAEFAAQVTEFMRYHSMEASIELAKERGPFLKIEGSIYDSMNMKWTSPTPLKPYTRDFGRPKLNWTLIEENVRLYGIRNAAQTTIAPTGTISTVAGIEGYGCEPVFALAYLRNVYQAAGDEGRMTLTYTSPIFDKALLSLDMDDETRKKVIDEILLTGSCQAIEELPEHIRKVFVVSSDIDPDEHILMQSSIQAFIDNSISKTCNFPAGATKEDVAKVYIMGWEMGVKGLTVYVTGSRQEVVLETKETKDKKDGNEQSQDVLAPSLPIDRGYKLPGVTYKLPTPQGKAFITVNRSNNGEPMEVFASVGKAGSDVAALSEALGRMISGWLRMSPEPMKTVKEIVGQLIGIGGAMSVGFGRNRVSSIPDAIAKVLSEEFDIQLRTNGHTVIEEEKKKEIPQFTLANTNMCPECGNSSLVLEEGCSKCYSCGYSVC
;
A
#
# COMPACT_ATOMS: atom_id res chain seq x y z
N MET A 1 18.82 25.08 12.23
CA MET A 1 17.59 24.27 12.40
C MET A 1 17.83 23.21 13.47
N LYS A 2 16.86 22.90 14.34
CA LYS A 2 16.97 21.78 15.29
C LYS A 2 16.20 20.56 14.74
N LEU A 3 16.90 19.45 14.53
CA LEU A 3 16.35 18.17 14.08
C LEU A 3 16.71 17.08 15.09
N THR A 4 15.81 16.12 15.31
CA THR A 4 16.14 14.92 16.09
C THR A 4 17.10 14.02 15.31
N ASP A 5 17.88 13.20 16.02
CA ASP A 5 18.80 12.25 15.37
C ASP A 5 18.06 11.28 14.44
N ASN A 6 16.84 10.88 14.82
CA ASN A 6 15.98 10.06 14.00
C ASN A 6 15.55 10.79 12.72
N ALA A 7 15.08 12.04 12.81
CA ALA A 7 14.72 12.84 11.65
C ALA A 7 15.91 13.02 10.69
N ARG A 8 17.10 13.32 11.23
CA ARG A 8 18.34 13.43 10.46
C ARG A 8 18.67 12.13 9.70
N LYS A 9 18.66 10.99 10.39
CA LYS A 9 18.90 9.67 9.76
C LYS A 9 17.89 9.35 8.66
N VAL A 10 16.61 9.68 8.86
CA VAL A 10 15.56 9.47 7.84
C VAL A 10 15.81 10.37 6.62
N LEU A 11 16.14 11.65 6.83
CA LEU A 11 16.48 12.58 5.76
C LEU A 11 17.71 12.10 4.95
N GLU A 12 18.78 11.74 5.64
CA GLU A 12 20.02 11.22 5.06
C GLU A 12 19.79 9.96 4.23
N LYS A 13 18.96 9.04 4.74
CA LYS A 13 18.68 7.78 4.05
C LYS A 13 17.78 7.96 2.83
N ARG A 14 16.80 8.86 2.89
CA ARG A 14 15.70 8.93 1.92
C ARG A 14 15.73 10.11 0.96
N TYR A 15 16.25 11.27 1.35
CA TYR A 15 16.05 12.51 0.62
C TYR A 15 17.33 13.24 0.19
N LEU A 16 18.43 13.07 0.94
CA LEU A 16 19.71 13.67 0.58
C LEU A 16 20.28 13.02 -0.68
N ARG A 17 20.88 13.84 -1.55
CA ARG A 17 21.58 13.36 -2.73
C ARG A 17 22.78 12.51 -2.37
N LYS A 18 23.05 11.54 -3.23
CA LYS A 18 24.25 10.74 -3.20
C LYS A 18 25.07 11.00 -4.46
N ASP A 19 26.39 11.00 -4.32
CA ASP A 19 27.32 11.08 -5.45
C ASP A 19 27.38 9.74 -6.21
N GLU A 20 28.21 9.70 -7.26
CA GLU A 20 28.45 8.49 -8.07
C GLU A 20 29.01 7.31 -7.25
N LYS A 21 29.59 7.58 -6.07
CA LYS A 21 30.13 6.58 -5.14
C LYS A 21 29.09 6.16 -4.09
N GLY A 22 27.87 6.67 -4.15
CA GLY A 22 26.80 6.39 -3.20
C GLY A 22 26.95 7.10 -1.85
N SER A 23 27.90 8.01 -1.72
CA SER A 23 28.13 8.81 -0.50
C SER A 23 27.23 10.04 -0.49
N ILE A 24 26.81 10.49 0.69
CA ILE A 24 25.95 11.68 0.83
C ILE A 24 26.69 12.91 0.28
N ALA A 25 26.06 13.60 -0.65
CA ALA A 25 26.63 14.72 -1.41
C ALA A 25 25.89 16.05 -1.19
N GLU A 26 24.91 16.06 -0.29
CA GLU A 26 24.05 17.21 0.00
C GLU A 26 23.73 17.22 1.50
N THR A 27 23.79 18.39 2.12
CA THR A 27 23.34 18.63 3.50
C THR A 27 21.82 18.83 3.56
N VAL A 28 21.24 18.78 4.75
CA VAL A 28 19.79 19.01 4.92
C VAL A 28 19.39 20.42 4.47
N GLU A 29 20.21 21.42 4.77
CA GLU A 29 20.00 22.80 4.37
C GLU A 29 20.05 22.97 2.84
N GLU A 30 21.02 22.36 2.16
CA GLU A 30 21.12 22.36 0.70
C GLU A 30 19.94 21.63 0.05
N MET A 31 19.44 20.55 0.65
CA MET A 31 18.23 19.87 0.21
C MET A 31 17.01 20.80 0.22
N PHE A 32 16.81 21.56 1.30
CA PHE A 32 15.72 22.53 1.37
C PHE A 32 15.90 23.68 0.38
N GLU A 33 17.13 24.17 0.17
CA GLU A 33 17.43 25.19 -0.83
C GLU A 33 17.11 24.70 -2.25
N ARG A 34 17.52 23.47 -2.61
CA ARG A 34 17.19 22.85 -3.89
C ARG A 34 15.69 22.75 -4.11
N VAL A 35 14.93 22.31 -3.10
CA VAL A 35 13.47 22.19 -3.19
C VAL A 35 12.84 23.57 -3.36
N ALA A 36 13.19 24.54 -2.51
CA ALA A 36 12.66 25.89 -2.55
C ALA A 36 12.94 26.58 -3.90
N LYS A 37 14.17 26.50 -4.40
CA LYS A 37 14.57 27.05 -5.71
C LYS A 37 13.81 26.41 -6.86
N THR A 38 13.67 25.08 -6.87
CA THR A 38 12.94 24.37 -7.92
C THR A 38 11.47 24.77 -7.96
N VAL A 39 10.83 24.81 -6.80
CA VAL A 39 9.40 25.13 -6.69
C VAL A 39 9.14 26.63 -6.80
N ALA A 40 10.11 27.51 -6.54
CA ALA A 40 9.97 28.94 -6.79
C ALA A 40 10.02 29.29 -8.28
N ALA A 41 10.69 28.50 -9.12
CA ALA A 41 10.92 28.82 -10.53
C ALA A 41 9.67 29.25 -11.35
N PRO A 42 8.48 28.63 -11.17
CA PRO A 42 7.25 29.07 -11.84
C PRO A 42 6.80 30.51 -11.52
N ASP A 43 7.26 31.11 -10.42
CA ASP A 43 6.93 32.49 -10.05
C ASP A 43 7.64 33.54 -10.90
N ALA A 44 8.70 33.16 -11.64
CA ALA A 44 9.57 34.10 -12.34
C ALA A 44 8.84 35.03 -13.32
N SER A 45 7.73 34.59 -13.90
CA SER A 45 6.91 35.39 -14.82
C SER A 45 5.93 36.34 -14.13
N TYR A 46 5.76 36.25 -12.81
CA TYR A 46 4.68 36.90 -12.07
C TYR A 46 5.14 37.74 -10.89
N ARG A 47 6.23 37.36 -10.23
CA ARG A 47 6.82 38.12 -9.12
C ARG A 47 8.32 37.84 -8.97
N ASP A 48 8.96 38.55 -8.04
CA ASP A 48 10.36 38.31 -7.69
C ASP A 48 10.57 36.87 -7.19
N VAL A 49 11.17 36.04 -8.05
CA VAL A 49 11.48 34.64 -7.77
C VAL A 49 12.44 34.46 -6.60
N LYS A 50 13.34 35.42 -6.35
CA LYS A 50 14.27 35.35 -5.22
C LYS A 50 13.55 35.53 -3.90
N ARG A 51 12.55 36.42 -3.87
CA ARG A 51 11.66 36.52 -2.72
C ARG A 51 10.88 35.23 -2.49
N THR A 52 10.31 34.63 -3.54
CA THR A 52 9.58 33.35 -3.41
C THR A 52 10.51 32.22 -2.92
N GLU A 53 11.74 32.14 -3.43
CA GLU A 53 12.75 31.17 -3.00
C GLU A 53 13.02 31.28 -1.49
N VAL A 54 13.20 32.49 -0.97
CA VAL A 54 13.38 32.74 0.47
C VAL A 54 12.12 32.40 1.28
N GLU A 55 10.93 32.79 0.80
CA GLU A 55 9.65 32.46 1.44
C GLU A 55 9.48 30.93 1.58
N PHE A 56 9.74 30.18 0.52
CA PHE A 56 9.65 28.71 0.51
C PHE A 56 10.75 28.04 1.32
N TYR A 57 11.99 28.55 1.28
CA TYR A 57 13.07 28.03 2.11
C TYR A 57 12.76 28.16 3.60
N ASN A 58 12.26 29.33 4.01
CA ASN A 58 11.85 29.58 5.39
C ASN A 58 10.69 28.65 5.79
N LEU A 59 9.67 28.52 4.93
CA LEU A 59 8.53 27.65 5.16
C LEU A 59 8.94 26.19 5.48
N LEU A 60 9.93 25.66 4.76
CA LEU A 60 10.47 24.31 4.95
C LEU A 60 11.38 24.23 6.19
N THR A 61 12.32 25.16 6.35
CA THR A 61 13.31 25.10 7.43
C THR A 61 12.74 25.39 8.82
N THR A 62 11.65 26.17 8.90
CA THR A 62 10.86 26.32 10.14
C THR A 62 9.92 25.14 10.39
N LYS A 63 9.90 24.12 9.51
CA LYS A 63 9.03 22.93 9.59
C LYS A 63 7.53 23.26 9.65
N LYS A 64 7.12 24.46 9.25
CA LYS A 64 5.71 24.89 9.26
C LYS A 64 4.89 24.16 8.20
N PHE A 65 5.55 23.73 7.13
CA PHE A 65 4.93 22.94 6.07
C PHE A 65 5.96 22.02 5.43
N PHE A 66 5.55 20.81 5.09
CA PHE A 66 6.33 19.91 4.24
C PHE A 66 5.52 19.42 3.04
N PRO A 67 6.09 19.41 1.83
CA PRO A 67 5.48 18.75 0.69
C PRO A 67 5.59 17.23 0.80
N ASN A 68 4.89 16.51 -0.07
CA ASN A 68 5.03 15.06 -0.21
C ASN A 68 6.48 14.62 -0.50
N SER A 69 6.77 13.36 -0.17
CA SER A 69 8.10 12.76 -0.35
C SER A 69 8.66 12.90 -1.77
N PRO A 70 7.87 12.67 -2.85
CA PRO A 70 8.34 12.90 -4.22
C PRO A 70 8.80 14.32 -4.52
N THR A 71 8.25 15.37 -3.88
CA THR A 71 8.78 16.73 -4.05
C THR A 71 10.22 16.85 -3.50
N PHE A 72 10.51 16.24 -2.34
CA PHE A 72 11.87 16.20 -1.79
C PHE A 72 12.85 15.46 -2.69
N THR A 73 12.46 14.26 -3.17
CA THR A 73 13.33 13.40 -3.98
C THR A 73 13.44 13.86 -5.43
N GLY A 74 12.40 14.46 -5.98
CA GLY A 74 12.28 14.83 -7.40
C GLY A 74 12.79 16.23 -7.73
N ALA A 75 12.68 17.19 -6.81
CA ALA A 75 13.09 18.57 -7.08
C ALA A 75 14.56 18.66 -7.51
N GLY A 76 14.83 19.41 -8.57
CA GLY A 76 16.17 19.58 -9.13
C GLY A 76 16.76 18.35 -9.84
N THR A 77 15.98 17.28 -10.08
CA THR A 77 16.46 16.09 -10.81
C THR A 77 16.16 16.12 -12.30
N PRO A 78 16.88 15.28 -13.09
CA PRO A 78 16.50 15.01 -14.48
C PRO A 78 15.06 14.50 -14.61
N LEU A 79 14.65 13.53 -13.79
CA LEU A 79 13.30 12.94 -13.82
C LEU A 79 12.22 13.92 -13.34
N GLY A 80 12.51 14.75 -12.33
CA GLY A 80 11.71 15.88 -11.87
C GLY A 80 10.27 15.58 -11.44
N GLN A 81 9.95 14.33 -11.09
CA GLN A 81 8.62 13.93 -10.63
C GLN A 81 8.40 14.39 -9.17
N LEU A 82 7.51 15.35 -8.99
CA LEU A 82 7.11 15.97 -7.71
C LEU A 82 5.74 15.48 -7.23
N ALA A 83 4.83 15.09 -8.13
CA ALA A 83 3.52 14.56 -7.75
C ALA A 83 3.63 13.14 -7.17
N ALA A 84 2.81 12.84 -6.15
CA ALA A 84 2.87 11.59 -5.40
C ALA A 84 2.23 10.40 -6.13
N CYS A 85 1.04 10.63 -6.67
CA CYS A 85 0.18 9.57 -7.20
C CYS A 85 -0.64 10.07 -8.39
N PHE A 86 -1.20 9.13 -9.14
CA PHE A 86 -2.08 9.37 -10.28
C PHE A 86 -3.22 8.34 -10.30
N VAL A 87 -4.35 8.69 -10.92
CA VAL A 87 -5.41 7.73 -11.27
C VAL A 87 -5.45 7.55 -12.78
N LEU A 88 -5.51 6.30 -13.24
CA LEU A 88 -5.49 5.97 -14.66
C LEU A 88 -6.78 5.26 -15.06
N PRO A 89 -7.36 5.59 -16.24
CA PRO A 89 -8.53 4.90 -16.75
C PRO A 89 -8.17 3.49 -17.25
N ILE A 90 -9.13 2.57 -17.19
CA ILE A 90 -9.02 1.25 -17.82
C ILE A 90 -10.25 1.05 -18.69
N GLU A 91 -10.06 1.10 -20.01
CA GLU A 91 -11.08 0.74 -20.99
C GLU A 91 -11.10 -0.78 -21.23
N ASP A 92 -12.27 -1.32 -21.54
CA ASP A 92 -12.52 -2.76 -21.79
C ASP A 92 -12.00 -3.23 -23.16
N ASP A 93 -10.69 -3.08 -23.36
CA ASP A 93 -9.93 -3.48 -24.55
C ASP A 93 -8.49 -3.85 -24.16
N LEU A 94 -7.82 -4.71 -24.91
CA LEU A 94 -6.47 -5.18 -24.56
C LEU A 94 -5.35 -4.16 -24.84
N GLY A 95 -5.61 -3.04 -25.52
CA GLY A 95 -4.60 -2.01 -25.82
C GLY A 95 -4.63 -1.44 -27.25
N LYS A 96 -5.70 -1.68 -28.02
CA LYS A 96 -6.01 -0.94 -29.26
C LYS A 96 -6.25 0.54 -28.98
N HIS A 97 -6.88 0.84 -27.85
CA HIS A 97 -7.05 2.20 -27.37
C HIS A 97 -5.91 2.63 -26.43
N PRO A 98 -5.63 3.95 -26.34
CA PRO A 98 -4.62 4.49 -25.42
C PRO A 98 -4.86 4.12 -23.96
N ASP A 99 -6.13 3.92 -23.59
CA ASP A 99 -6.58 3.64 -22.23
C ASP A 99 -6.97 2.16 -22.04
N GLY A 100 -6.67 1.29 -23.02
CA GLY A 100 -6.89 -0.15 -22.90
C GLY A 100 -6.00 -0.80 -21.83
N ILE A 101 -6.38 -2.00 -21.39
CA ILE A 101 -5.82 -2.74 -20.25
C ILE A 101 -4.28 -2.76 -20.24
N PHE A 102 -3.61 -3.19 -21.31
CA PHE A 102 -2.14 -3.25 -21.30
C PHE A 102 -1.46 -1.90 -21.64
N SER A 103 -2.18 -1.00 -22.32
CA SER A 103 -1.71 0.38 -22.55
C SER A 103 -1.64 1.14 -21.22
N THR A 104 -2.67 1.04 -20.39
CA THR A 104 -2.72 1.59 -19.04
C THR A 104 -1.66 0.96 -18.14
N LEU A 105 -1.47 -0.37 -18.20
CA LEU A 105 -0.42 -1.04 -17.43
C LEU A 105 0.98 -0.51 -17.78
N ARG A 106 1.26 -0.32 -19.07
CA ARG A 106 2.52 0.31 -19.53
C ARG A 106 2.68 1.72 -18.97
N ASN A 107 1.63 2.54 -19.05
CA ASN A 107 1.68 3.93 -18.55
C ASN A 107 1.91 3.96 -17.02
N ALA A 108 1.22 3.09 -16.28
CA ALA A 108 1.38 2.92 -14.85
C ALA A 108 2.80 2.48 -14.45
N ALA A 109 3.40 1.56 -15.21
CA ALA A 109 4.78 1.11 -15.00
C ALA A 109 5.78 2.26 -15.17
N LEU A 110 5.59 3.11 -16.19
CA LEU A 110 6.44 4.30 -16.41
C LEU A 110 6.30 5.33 -15.29
N ILE A 111 5.07 5.53 -14.78
CA ILE A 111 4.81 6.41 -13.64
C ILE A 111 5.45 5.87 -12.35
N GLN A 112 5.34 4.55 -12.12
CA GLN A 112 5.97 3.89 -10.98
C GLN A 112 7.49 3.97 -11.03
N GLN A 113 8.09 3.82 -12.22
CA GLN A 113 9.53 3.95 -12.43
C GLN A 113 10.08 5.31 -11.93
N VAL A 114 9.31 6.39 -12.09
CA VAL A 114 9.69 7.74 -11.62
C VAL A 114 9.23 8.05 -10.19
N GLY A 115 8.65 7.07 -9.47
CA GLY A 115 8.29 7.18 -8.06
C GLY A 115 6.83 7.52 -7.77
N GLY A 116 5.95 7.54 -8.78
CA GLY A 116 4.51 7.76 -8.61
C GLY A 116 3.75 6.50 -8.17
N GLY A 117 2.75 6.65 -7.30
CA GLY A 117 1.74 5.61 -7.04
C GLY A 117 0.58 5.68 -8.05
N ASN A 118 -0.18 4.59 -8.19
CA ASN A 118 -1.28 4.52 -9.16
C ASN A 118 -2.62 4.15 -8.52
N GLY A 119 -3.72 4.59 -9.09
CA GLY A 119 -5.07 4.16 -8.75
C GLY A 119 -5.87 3.81 -9.99
N PHE A 120 -6.75 2.83 -9.88
CA PHE A 120 -7.48 2.26 -11.01
C PHE A 120 -8.92 1.94 -10.61
N SER A 121 -9.87 2.23 -11.51
CA SER A 121 -11.19 1.60 -11.47
C SER A 121 -11.21 0.44 -12.45
N PHE A 122 -11.51 -0.76 -11.97
CA PHE A 122 -11.72 -1.95 -12.80
C PHE A 122 -13.20 -2.13 -13.18
N SER A 123 -14.05 -1.16 -12.85
CA SER A 123 -15.51 -1.26 -12.96
C SER A 123 -16.04 -1.22 -14.40
N ASP A 124 -15.24 -0.72 -15.34
CA ASP A 124 -15.63 -0.64 -16.75
C ASP A 124 -15.33 -1.94 -17.51
N LEU A 125 -14.58 -2.87 -16.91
CA LEU A 125 -14.23 -4.16 -17.53
C LEU A 125 -15.43 -5.10 -17.53
N ARG A 126 -15.63 -5.83 -18.63
CA ARG A 126 -16.69 -6.84 -18.70
C ARG A 126 -16.48 -7.94 -17.65
N PRO A 127 -17.56 -8.54 -17.13
CA PRO A 127 -17.45 -9.56 -16.10
C PRO A 127 -16.86 -10.85 -16.67
N ARG A 128 -16.42 -11.71 -15.74
CA ARG A 128 -15.84 -13.01 -16.04
C ARG A 128 -16.83 -13.86 -16.84
N ASN A 129 -16.29 -14.61 -17.80
CA ASN A 129 -17.06 -15.45 -18.72
C ASN A 129 -17.92 -14.71 -19.75
N SER A 130 -17.95 -13.37 -19.77
CA SER A 130 -18.57 -12.62 -20.87
C SER A 130 -17.94 -12.99 -22.22
N LEU A 131 -18.77 -13.00 -23.27
CA LEU A 131 -18.33 -13.38 -24.61
C LEU A 131 -17.38 -12.31 -25.17
N VAL A 132 -16.21 -12.75 -25.66
CA VAL A 132 -15.28 -11.89 -26.40
C VAL A 132 -15.47 -12.14 -27.89
N THR A 133 -16.21 -11.26 -28.55
CA THR A 133 -16.66 -11.43 -29.95
C THR A 133 -15.52 -11.63 -30.94
N SER A 134 -14.35 -11.05 -30.70
CA SER A 134 -13.20 -11.17 -31.60
C SER A 134 -12.49 -12.53 -31.55
N SER A 135 -12.51 -13.21 -30.40
CA SER A 135 -11.85 -14.51 -30.20
C SER A 135 -12.85 -15.66 -30.05
N MET A 136 -14.14 -15.34 -29.96
CA MET A 136 -15.21 -16.26 -29.54
C MET A 136 -14.91 -16.96 -28.20
N GLY A 137 -14.04 -16.35 -27.38
CA GLY A 137 -13.61 -16.86 -26.08
C GLY A 137 -14.39 -16.25 -24.93
N LYS A 138 -13.96 -16.59 -23.71
CA LYS A 138 -14.52 -16.08 -22.44
C LYS A 138 -13.60 -15.04 -21.83
N ALA A 139 -14.17 -13.97 -21.28
CA ALA A 139 -13.43 -12.92 -20.61
C ALA A 139 -12.87 -13.39 -19.26
N THR A 140 -11.70 -12.85 -18.90
CA THR A 140 -11.02 -13.07 -17.63
C THR A 140 -11.74 -12.40 -16.45
N GLY A 141 -12.42 -11.27 -16.68
CA GLY A 141 -13.00 -10.42 -15.65
C GLY A 141 -11.98 -9.49 -14.98
N PRO A 142 -12.44 -8.51 -14.19
CA PRO A 142 -11.59 -7.50 -13.54
C PRO A 142 -10.59 -8.09 -12.55
N VAL A 143 -10.96 -9.11 -11.77
CA VAL A 143 -10.05 -9.68 -10.75
C VAL A 143 -8.84 -10.36 -11.37
N GLY A 144 -8.99 -11.07 -12.49
CA GLY A 144 -7.83 -11.68 -13.15
C GLY A 144 -6.90 -10.63 -13.79
N PHE A 145 -7.40 -9.48 -14.25
CA PHE A 145 -6.53 -8.39 -14.69
C PHE A 145 -5.88 -7.64 -13.53
N LEU A 146 -6.56 -7.52 -12.38
CA LEU A 146 -5.95 -7.03 -11.15
C LEU A 146 -4.75 -7.90 -10.74
N GLU A 147 -4.84 -9.22 -10.83
CA GLU A 147 -3.72 -10.14 -10.55
C GLU A 147 -2.55 -9.98 -11.53
N VAL A 148 -2.83 -9.70 -12.82
CA VAL A 148 -1.80 -9.37 -13.82
C VAL A 148 -1.08 -8.07 -13.45
N TYR A 149 -1.83 -7.03 -13.07
CA TYR A 149 -1.26 -5.76 -12.62
C TYR A 149 -0.42 -5.94 -11.35
N ASP A 150 -0.93 -6.70 -10.37
CA ASP A 150 -0.23 -6.99 -9.12
C ASP A 150 1.11 -7.67 -9.36
N SER A 151 1.12 -8.69 -10.22
CA SER A 151 2.33 -9.41 -10.62
C SER A 151 3.34 -8.49 -11.31
N ALA A 152 2.87 -7.67 -12.26
CA ALA A 152 3.73 -6.74 -12.99
C ALA A 152 4.36 -5.69 -12.05
N PHE A 153 3.60 -5.12 -11.12
CA PHE A 153 4.12 -4.14 -10.16
C PHE A 153 5.01 -4.75 -9.08
N GLY A 154 4.89 -6.05 -8.81
CA GLY A 154 5.82 -6.79 -7.95
C GLY A 154 7.25 -6.82 -8.50
N GLU A 155 7.39 -6.85 -9.82
CA GLU A 155 8.69 -6.85 -10.52
C GLU A 155 9.28 -5.43 -10.71
N ILE A 156 8.45 -4.39 -10.64
CA ILE A 156 8.87 -3.00 -10.88
C ILE A 156 9.23 -2.30 -9.57
N ALA A 157 10.52 -2.28 -9.24
CA ALA A 157 11.04 -1.48 -8.13
C ALA A 157 11.16 0.02 -8.49
N GLN A 158 10.62 0.92 -7.65
CA GLN A 158 10.81 2.36 -7.80
C GLN A 158 12.26 2.72 -7.41
N GLY A 159 13.07 3.16 -8.38
CA GLY A 159 14.41 3.71 -8.14
C GLY A 159 15.34 2.84 -7.28
N GLY A 160 15.16 1.51 -7.30
CA GLY A 160 15.98 0.55 -6.55
C GLY A 160 15.74 0.46 -5.04
N SER A 161 14.71 1.10 -4.47
CA SER A 161 14.51 1.08 -3.00
C SER A 161 13.07 1.05 -2.47
N ARG A 162 12.05 1.36 -3.29
CA ARG A 162 10.64 1.43 -2.85
C ARG A 162 9.73 0.59 -3.74
N ARG A 163 8.84 -0.21 -3.15
CA ARG A 163 7.75 -0.87 -3.88
C ARG A 163 6.67 0.17 -4.22
N GLY A 164 6.14 0.12 -5.45
CA GLY A 164 5.03 1.00 -5.84
C GLY A 164 3.77 0.67 -5.04
N ALA A 165 2.95 1.70 -4.81
CA ALA A 165 1.67 1.56 -4.13
C ALA A 165 0.55 1.73 -5.16
N ASN A 166 -0.42 0.81 -5.15
CA ASN A 166 -1.54 0.82 -6.09
C ASN A 166 -2.89 0.76 -5.36
N MET A 167 -3.91 1.39 -5.93
CA MET A 167 -5.32 1.27 -5.51
C MET A 167 -6.12 0.57 -6.61
N GLY A 168 -6.90 -0.44 -6.23
CA GLY A 168 -7.87 -1.09 -7.09
C GLY A 168 -9.27 -0.84 -6.57
N VAL A 169 -10.14 -0.27 -7.42
CA VAL A 169 -11.53 0.02 -7.06
C VAL A 169 -12.47 -0.76 -7.96
N LEU A 170 -13.50 -1.37 -7.37
CA LEU A 170 -14.63 -1.94 -8.10
C LEU A 170 -15.95 -1.40 -7.54
N ARG A 171 -16.85 -0.95 -8.42
CA ARG A 171 -18.18 -0.48 -8.05
C ARG A 171 -19.06 -1.64 -7.62
N VAL A 172 -19.88 -1.42 -6.59
CA VAL A 172 -20.65 -2.47 -5.90
C VAL A 172 -21.69 -3.17 -6.77
N ASP A 173 -22.12 -2.56 -7.87
CA ASP A 173 -23.05 -3.15 -8.85
C ASP A 173 -22.36 -4.00 -9.92
N HIS A 174 -21.04 -4.17 -9.87
CA HIS A 174 -20.35 -5.03 -10.82
C HIS A 174 -20.63 -6.53 -10.53
N PRO A 175 -20.93 -7.39 -11.53
CA PRO A 175 -21.27 -8.80 -11.30
C PRO A 175 -20.19 -9.62 -10.58
N ASP A 176 -18.92 -9.29 -10.80
CA ASP A 176 -17.78 -9.94 -10.13
C ASP A 176 -17.43 -9.36 -8.75
N ILE A 177 -18.32 -8.56 -8.13
CA ILE A 177 -18.05 -7.91 -6.84
C ILE A 177 -17.70 -8.91 -5.73
N ARG A 178 -18.34 -10.09 -5.72
CA ARG A 178 -18.05 -11.15 -4.73
C ARG A 178 -16.64 -11.72 -4.89
N GLU A 179 -16.17 -11.90 -6.12
CA GLU A 179 -14.79 -12.34 -6.39
C GLU A 179 -13.80 -11.26 -5.97
N PHE A 180 -14.13 -9.99 -6.20
CA PHE A 180 -13.28 -8.86 -5.83
C PHE A 180 -13.15 -8.68 -4.31
N ILE A 181 -14.24 -8.75 -3.53
CA ILE A 181 -14.22 -8.66 -2.06
C ILE A 181 -13.30 -9.74 -1.47
N THR A 182 -13.34 -10.95 -2.03
CA THR A 182 -12.63 -12.11 -1.49
C THR A 182 -11.22 -12.29 -2.06
N CYS A 183 -10.77 -11.45 -3.00
CA CYS A 183 -9.53 -11.68 -3.75
C CYS A 183 -8.27 -11.61 -2.86
N LYS A 184 -8.31 -10.87 -1.75
CA LYS A 184 -7.27 -10.80 -0.71
C LYS A 184 -7.54 -11.68 0.51
N GLY A 185 -8.50 -12.62 0.40
CA GLY A 185 -8.85 -13.55 1.47
C GLY A 185 -7.74 -14.49 1.91
N LYS A 186 -6.78 -14.75 1.02
CA LYS A 186 -5.51 -15.43 1.29
C LYS A 186 -4.39 -14.42 1.14
N GLU A 187 -3.56 -14.29 2.18
CA GLU A 187 -2.40 -13.38 2.16
C GLU A 187 -1.45 -13.75 1.00
N GLY A 188 -0.85 -12.74 0.37
CA GLY A 188 0.13 -12.90 -0.70
C GLY A 188 -0.42 -13.03 -2.12
N LYS A 189 -1.73 -13.22 -2.33
CA LYS A 189 -2.31 -13.34 -3.69
C LYS A 189 -2.32 -12.01 -4.47
N VAL A 190 -2.67 -10.93 -3.79
CA VAL A 190 -2.62 -9.55 -4.30
C VAL A 190 -1.92 -8.72 -3.23
N ALA A 191 -0.62 -8.47 -3.39
CA ALA A 191 0.24 -7.90 -2.35
C ALA A 191 0.62 -6.43 -2.59
N ASN A 192 0.51 -5.95 -3.83
CA ASN A 192 0.96 -4.63 -4.29
C ASN A 192 -0.19 -3.64 -4.46
N PHE A 193 -1.42 -4.05 -4.12
CA PHE A 193 -2.63 -3.24 -4.16
C PHE A 193 -3.31 -3.14 -2.80
N ASN A 194 -3.76 -1.94 -2.46
CA ASN A 194 -4.94 -1.77 -1.61
C ASN A 194 -6.18 -1.95 -2.49
N ILE A 195 -7.20 -2.64 -1.98
CA ILE A 195 -8.49 -2.76 -2.68
C ILE A 195 -9.58 -2.02 -1.93
N SER A 196 -10.52 -1.43 -2.66
CA SER A 196 -11.70 -0.80 -2.07
C SER A 196 -12.94 -0.99 -2.93
N VAL A 197 -14.09 -1.13 -2.28
CA VAL A 197 -15.39 -1.19 -2.96
C VAL A 197 -15.98 0.21 -3.04
N ALA A 198 -16.36 0.64 -4.25
CA ALA A 198 -17.10 1.88 -4.46
C ALA A 198 -18.60 1.65 -4.23
N LEU A 199 -19.09 2.16 -3.09
CA LEU A 199 -20.48 2.05 -2.62
C LEU A 199 -21.29 3.25 -3.11
N THR A 200 -22.47 2.97 -3.68
CA THR A 200 -23.46 3.96 -4.10
C THR A 200 -24.47 4.23 -2.99
N ASP A 201 -25.10 5.39 -3.00
CA ASP A 201 -26.21 5.71 -2.10
C ASP A 201 -27.38 4.74 -2.32
N LYS A 202 -27.65 4.36 -3.59
CA LYS A 202 -28.68 3.37 -3.92
C LYS A 202 -28.42 2.02 -3.22
N PHE A 203 -27.16 1.59 -3.17
CA PHE A 203 -26.78 0.37 -2.46
C PHE A 203 -26.94 0.51 -0.95
N MET A 204 -26.44 1.60 -0.36
CA MET A 204 -26.53 1.83 1.08
C MET A 204 -27.98 1.95 1.57
N GLU A 205 -28.84 2.62 0.80
CA GLU A 205 -30.29 2.65 1.05
C GLU A 205 -30.92 1.26 0.95
N ALA A 206 -30.49 0.43 -0.01
CA ALA A 206 -30.98 -0.94 -0.13
C ALA A 206 -30.54 -1.82 1.05
N VAL A 207 -29.32 -1.62 1.58
CA VAL A 207 -28.85 -2.28 2.82
C VAL A 207 -29.73 -1.87 4.00
N LYS A 208 -29.96 -0.57 4.19
CA LYS A 208 -30.75 -0.03 5.32
C LYS A 208 -32.21 -0.49 5.28
N ASN A 209 -32.80 -0.53 4.09
CA ASN A 209 -34.19 -0.94 3.90
C ASN A 209 -34.35 -2.47 3.71
N ASN A 210 -33.25 -3.23 3.76
CA ASN A 210 -33.19 -4.66 3.52
C ASN A 210 -33.92 -5.06 2.22
N THR A 211 -33.53 -4.43 1.10
CA THR A 211 -34.08 -4.70 -0.24
C THR A 211 -33.03 -5.31 -1.16
N THR A 212 -33.45 -5.70 -2.36
CA THR A 212 -32.52 -6.18 -3.41
C THR A 212 -31.78 -5.02 -4.07
N TYR A 213 -30.65 -5.35 -4.70
CA TYR A 213 -29.84 -4.44 -5.49
C TYR A 213 -29.42 -5.08 -6.82
N ASP A 214 -29.37 -4.30 -7.89
CA ASP A 214 -29.09 -4.81 -9.24
C ASP A 214 -27.57 -4.93 -9.47
N LEU A 215 -27.09 -6.10 -9.90
CA LEU A 215 -25.75 -6.27 -10.47
C LEU A 215 -25.84 -6.14 -11.99
N VAL A 216 -25.07 -5.21 -12.57
CA VAL A 216 -25.21 -4.75 -13.96
C VAL A 216 -23.92 -5.01 -14.73
N ASP A 217 -23.99 -5.71 -15.86
CA ASP A 217 -22.85 -5.86 -16.75
C ASP A 217 -22.53 -4.49 -17.41
N PRO A 218 -21.34 -3.91 -17.19
CA PRO A 218 -20.98 -2.59 -17.70
C PRO A 218 -20.92 -2.53 -19.24
N HIS A 219 -20.80 -3.67 -19.92
CA HIS A 219 -20.74 -3.74 -21.38
C HIS A 219 -22.12 -3.79 -22.02
N THR A 220 -23.06 -4.56 -21.45
CA THR A 220 -24.42 -4.71 -22.01
C THR A 220 -25.44 -3.77 -21.39
N ASN A 221 -25.14 -3.24 -20.20
CA ASN A 221 -26.08 -2.51 -19.32
C ASN A 221 -27.29 -3.34 -18.89
N GLU A 222 -27.21 -4.67 -18.96
CA GLU A 222 -28.27 -5.57 -18.51
C GLU A 222 -28.05 -6.00 -17.06
N VAL A 223 -29.14 -6.21 -16.33
CA VAL A 223 -29.09 -6.74 -14.97
C VAL A 223 -28.81 -8.23 -15.03
N VAL A 224 -27.67 -8.65 -14.50
CA VAL A 224 -27.22 -10.05 -14.42
C VAL A 224 -27.85 -10.76 -13.23
N GLU A 225 -27.95 -10.07 -12.09
CA GLU A 225 -28.44 -10.63 -10.83
C GLU A 225 -29.11 -9.54 -9.98
N LYS A 226 -30.01 -9.93 -9.07
CA LYS A 226 -30.65 -9.03 -8.09
C LYS A 226 -30.59 -9.57 -6.66
N PRO A 227 -29.39 -9.71 -6.07
CA PRO A 227 -29.25 -10.22 -4.70
C PRO A 227 -29.81 -9.25 -3.66
N MET A 228 -29.93 -9.73 -2.42
CA MET A 228 -30.16 -8.86 -1.26
C MET A 228 -28.92 -7.97 -1.06
N ALA A 229 -29.12 -6.66 -0.87
CA ALA A 229 -27.98 -5.75 -0.68
C ALA A 229 -27.17 -6.10 0.58
N SER A 230 -27.85 -6.57 1.63
CA SER A 230 -27.26 -7.05 2.89
C SER A 230 -26.27 -8.19 2.68
N GLU A 231 -26.50 -9.10 1.73
CA GLU A 231 -25.58 -10.20 1.44
C GLU A 231 -24.18 -9.70 1.03
N ILE A 232 -24.13 -8.75 0.10
CA ILE A 232 -22.86 -8.17 -0.38
C ILE A 232 -22.23 -7.31 0.72
N PHE A 233 -23.03 -6.55 1.47
CA PHE A 233 -22.54 -5.70 2.55
C PHE A 233 -21.92 -6.53 3.69
N GLU A 234 -22.55 -7.63 4.09
CA GLU A 234 -22.02 -8.56 5.08
C GLU A 234 -20.67 -9.17 4.65
N MET A 235 -20.52 -9.49 3.36
CA MET A 235 -19.23 -9.95 2.82
C MET A 235 -18.14 -8.88 2.92
N ILE A 236 -18.45 -7.62 2.58
CA ILE A 236 -17.50 -6.49 2.71
C ILE A 236 -17.06 -6.35 4.16
N VAL A 237 -18.01 -6.35 5.08
CA VAL A 237 -17.78 -6.24 6.53
C VAL A 237 -16.94 -7.40 7.04
N GLU A 238 -17.27 -8.64 6.65
CA GLU A 238 -16.54 -9.84 7.08
C GLU A 238 -15.07 -9.79 6.69
N TYR A 239 -14.76 -9.44 5.44
CA TYR A 239 -13.37 -9.42 4.98
C TYR A 239 -12.61 -8.22 5.55
N ALA A 240 -13.25 -7.05 5.64
CA ALA A 240 -12.66 -5.89 6.28
C ALA A 240 -12.36 -6.13 7.77
N HIS A 241 -13.23 -6.84 8.48
CA HIS A 241 -12.99 -7.29 9.85
C HIS A 241 -11.83 -8.29 9.93
N LYS A 242 -11.75 -9.22 8.98
CA LYS A 242 -10.76 -10.29 8.95
C LYS A 242 -9.33 -9.80 8.71
N ASN A 243 -9.10 -8.87 7.78
CA ASN A 243 -7.74 -8.45 7.39
C ASN A 243 -7.58 -6.95 7.07
N GLY A 244 -8.60 -6.14 7.34
CA GLY A 244 -8.64 -4.70 7.06
C GLY A 244 -9.00 -4.34 5.62
N GLU A 245 -9.35 -5.30 4.76
CA GLU A 245 -9.66 -5.08 3.35
C GLU A 245 -10.87 -5.91 2.87
N PRO A 246 -11.68 -5.42 1.93
CA PRO A 246 -11.54 -4.15 1.21
C PRO A 246 -11.90 -2.93 2.07
N GLY A 247 -11.29 -1.80 1.76
CA GLY A 247 -11.81 -0.50 2.20
C GLY A 247 -13.13 -0.17 1.51
N VAL A 248 -13.80 0.89 1.96
CA VAL A 248 -15.03 1.38 1.31
C VAL A 248 -14.84 2.81 0.84
N LEU A 249 -15.36 3.10 -0.35
CA LEU A 249 -15.31 4.41 -0.99
C LEU A 249 -16.73 4.83 -1.34
N PHE A 250 -17.21 5.94 -0.79
CA PHE A 250 -18.57 6.40 -1.07
C PHE A 250 -18.55 7.29 -2.33
N ILE A 251 -18.85 6.67 -3.47
CA ILE A 251 -18.65 7.29 -4.79
C ILE A 251 -19.62 8.45 -5.06
N ASP A 252 -20.85 8.35 -4.55
CA ASP A 252 -21.86 9.39 -4.73
C ASP A 252 -21.57 10.65 -3.88
N PRO A 253 -21.20 10.55 -2.58
CA PRO A 253 -20.64 11.67 -1.83
C PRO A 253 -19.44 12.35 -2.50
N ALA A 254 -18.52 11.56 -3.08
CA ALA A 254 -17.38 12.11 -3.78
C ALA A 254 -17.81 12.89 -5.03
N ASN A 255 -18.69 12.32 -5.86
CA ASN A 255 -19.15 12.95 -7.10
C ASN A 255 -20.07 14.16 -6.89
N ARG A 256 -20.83 14.21 -5.79
CA ARG A 256 -21.61 15.41 -5.39
C ARG A 256 -20.75 16.67 -5.31
N THR A 257 -19.49 16.52 -4.93
CA THR A 257 -18.52 17.62 -4.76
C THR A 257 -17.41 17.60 -5.81
N ASN A 258 -17.55 16.81 -6.88
CA ASN A 258 -16.59 16.81 -7.98
C ASN A 258 -16.52 18.23 -8.59
N PRO A 259 -15.34 18.88 -8.61
CA PRO A 259 -15.24 20.24 -9.12
C PRO A 259 -15.43 20.36 -10.63
N VAL A 260 -15.19 19.29 -11.39
CA VAL A 260 -15.24 19.29 -12.86
C VAL A 260 -16.12 18.16 -13.42
N PRO A 261 -17.41 18.12 -13.03
CA PRO A 261 -18.30 17.02 -13.41
C PRO A 261 -18.60 16.98 -14.92
N HIS A 262 -18.33 18.08 -15.63
CA HIS A 262 -18.45 18.16 -17.09
C HIS A 262 -17.32 17.44 -17.84
N LEU A 263 -16.19 17.15 -17.17
CA LEU A 263 -15.08 16.41 -17.79
C LEU A 263 -15.20 14.91 -17.58
N TYR A 264 -15.55 14.49 -16.37
CA TYR A 264 -15.61 13.08 -16.00
C TYR A 264 -16.37 12.88 -14.68
N GLU A 265 -16.77 11.63 -14.44
CA GLU A 265 -17.17 11.11 -13.13
C GLU A 265 -15.94 10.54 -12.41
N LEU A 266 -15.84 10.76 -11.10
CA LEU A 266 -14.79 10.18 -10.26
C LEU A 266 -15.09 8.70 -10.03
N LYS A 267 -14.17 7.81 -10.45
CA LYS A 267 -14.35 6.35 -10.36
C LYS A 267 -13.40 5.66 -9.39
N ALA A 268 -12.29 6.30 -9.03
CA ALA A 268 -11.28 5.71 -8.14
C ALA A 268 -10.52 6.80 -7.38
N THR A 269 -9.73 6.35 -6.41
CA THR A 269 -8.82 7.17 -5.63
C THR A 269 -7.37 6.77 -5.88
N ASN A 270 -6.45 7.60 -5.42
CA ASN A 270 -5.04 7.22 -5.27
C ASN A 270 -4.85 6.15 -4.16
N PRO A 271 -3.65 5.55 -4.00
CA PRO A 271 -3.37 4.45 -3.06
C PRO A 271 -3.86 4.60 -1.62
N CYS A 272 -3.92 5.82 -1.08
CA CYS A 272 -4.27 6.08 0.32
C CYS A 272 -5.69 6.63 0.52
N GLY A 273 -6.49 6.75 -0.55
CA GLY A 273 -7.91 7.10 -0.48
C GLY A 273 -8.24 8.59 -0.28
N GLU A 274 -7.22 9.45 -0.14
CA GLU A 274 -7.37 10.88 0.17
C GLU A 274 -7.64 11.76 -1.04
N GLN A 275 -7.33 11.29 -2.25
CA GLN A 275 -7.59 12.01 -3.51
C GLN A 275 -8.47 11.16 -4.42
N TRP A 276 -9.71 11.59 -4.60
CA TRP A 276 -10.51 11.19 -5.76
C TRP A 276 -10.01 11.97 -6.98
N LEU A 277 -9.59 11.24 -8.01
CA LEU A 277 -8.95 11.81 -9.19
C LEU A 277 -9.62 11.28 -10.45
N GLY A 278 -9.71 12.15 -11.46
CA GLY A 278 -10.11 11.77 -12.81
C GLY A 278 -8.98 11.10 -13.58
N PRO A 279 -9.24 10.69 -14.83
CA PRO A 279 -8.24 10.10 -15.71
C PRO A 279 -6.98 10.95 -15.83
N TYR A 280 -5.82 10.33 -15.56
CA TYR A 280 -4.48 10.92 -15.65
C TYR A 280 -4.20 12.08 -14.68
N GLU A 281 -5.11 12.39 -13.75
CA GLU A 281 -4.90 13.50 -12.83
C GLU A 281 -3.82 13.19 -11.79
N ASN A 282 -3.14 14.25 -11.35
CA ASN A 282 -2.01 14.20 -10.44
C ASN A 282 -2.40 14.54 -9.00
N CYS A 283 -1.61 14.01 -8.07
CA CYS A 283 -1.72 14.24 -6.65
C CYS A 283 -0.51 15.05 -6.14
N CYS A 284 -0.65 16.38 -6.10
CA CYS A 284 0.37 17.29 -5.53
C CYS A 284 0.00 17.64 -4.08
N LEU A 285 0.66 16.98 -3.12
CA LEU A 285 0.30 17.08 -1.70
C LEU A 285 1.31 17.88 -0.89
N GLY A 286 0.83 18.49 0.19
CA GLY A 286 1.65 19.01 1.26
C GLY A 286 0.86 19.19 2.54
N SER A 287 1.56 19.18 3.67
CA SER A 287 0.95 19.16 4.99
C SER A 287 1.54 20.25 5.88
N ILE A 288 0.65 21.07 6.43
CA ILE A 288 0.97 22.08 7.45
C ILE A 288 1.20 21.38 8.78
N ASN A 289 2.26 21.75 9.47
CA ASN A 289 2.56 21.24 10.80
C ASN A 289 1.87 22.11 11.86
N LEU A 290 0.76 21.64 12.45
CA LEU A 290 0.02 22.43 13.43
C LEU A 290 0.82 22.71 14.71
N ALA A 291 1.74 21.81 15.09
CA ALA A 291 2.57 21.98 16.27
C ALA A 291 3.53 23.19 16.19
N GLU A 292 3.91 23.62 14.98
CA GLU A 292 4.76 24.82 14.75
C GLU A 292 3.94 26.12 14.65
N HIS A 293 2.64 26.03 14.94
CA HIS A 293 1.70 27.15 15.01
C HIS A 293 1.09 27.27 16.40
N LEU A 294 1.70 26.67 17.43
CA LEU A 294 1.32 26.86 18.81
C LEU A 294 2.04 28.09 19.37
N ASP A 295 1.31 28.94 20.09
CA ASP A 295 1.86 30.11 20.75
C ASP A 295 2.56 29.74 22.09
N VAL A 296 2.97 30.75 22.85
CA VAL A 296 3.64 30.55 24.14
C VAL A 296 2.74 29.95 25.23
N ASN A 297 1.43 30.05 25.07
CA ASN A 297 0.43 29.49 25.99
C ASN A 297 0.03 28.06 25.58
N GLY A 298 0.45 27.62 24.39
CA GLY A 298 0.06 26.33 23.82
C GLY A 298 -1.24 26.38 23.02
N ASP A 299 -1.75 27.57 22.70
CA ASP A 299 -2.92 27.81 21.86
C ASP A 299 -2.54 27.97 20.39
N LEU A 300 -3.49 27.74 19.48
CA LEU A 300 -3.23 27.86 18.05
C LEU A 300 -3.12 29.33 17.59
N ASP A 301 -1.97 29.72 17.05
CA ASP A 301 -1.73 31.01 16.39
C ASP A 301 -2.36 31.01 14.99
N TRP A 302 -3.61 31.49 14.94
CA TRP A 302 -4.41 31.57 13.72
C TRP A 302 -3.81 32.48 12.63
N GLU A 303 -3.10 33.56 12.98
CA GLU A 303 -2.52 34.46 11.98
C GLU A 303 -1.26 33.82 11.37
N SER A 304 -0.39 33.21 12.18
CA SER A 304 0.73 32.41 11.67
C SER A 304 0.22 31.27 10.78
N LEU A 305 -0.84 30.57 11.18
CA LEU A 305 -1.45 29.49 10.40
C LEU A 305 -1.98 30.00 9.06
N LYS A 306 -2.67 31.14 9.03
CA LYS A 306 -3.19 31.76 7.81
C LYS A 306 -2.08 32.07 6.81
N GLN A 307 -0.97 32.66 7.27
CA GLN A 307 0.18 32.97 6.39
C GLN A 307 0.76 31.68 5.80
N THR A 308 0.92 30.64 6.63
CA THR A 308 1.38 29.32 6.19
C THR A 308 0.43 28.69 5.17
N ILE A 309 -0.90 28.75 5.38
CA ILE A 309 -1.90 28.23 4.44
C ILE A 309 -1.74 28.90 3.07
N LYS A 310 -1.74 30.24 3.03
CA LYS A 310 -1.64 30.99 1.77
C LYS A 310 -0.35 30.67 1.02
N LEU A 311 0.78 30.65 1.72
CA LEU A 311 2.07 30.37 1.11
C LEU A 311 2.17 28.91 0.65
N SER A 312 1.61 27.96 1.41
CA SER A 312 1.57 26.54 1.05
C SER A 312 0.68 26.26 -0.16
N THR A 313 -0.46 26.96 -0.30
CA THR A 313 -1.30 26.88 -1.51
C THR A 313 -0.52 27.34 -2.74
N ARG A 314 0.21 28.45 -2.65
CA ARG A 314 1.10 28.93 -3.73
C ARG A 314 2.23 27.93 -4.03
N PHE A 315 2.84 27.37 -2.99
CA PHE A 315 3.86 26.33 -3.13
C PHE A 315 3.31 25.15 -3.96
N LEU A 316 2.12 24.65 -3.61
CA LEU A 316 1.53 23.50 -4.30
C LEU A 316 1.06 23.83 -5.73
N ASP A 317 0.51 25.02 -6.01
CA ASP A 317 0.24 25.46 -7.40
C ASP A 317 1.52 25.49 -8.22
N ASN A 318 2.63 25.94 -7.64
CA ASN A 318 3.93 25.90 -8.30
C ASN A 318 4.43 24.47 -8.51
N VAL A 319 4.20 23.55 -7.57
CA VAL A 319 4.57 22.14 -7.76
C VAL A 319 3.90 21.57 -9.01
N VAL A 320 2.62 21.88 -9.28
CA VAL A 320 1.94 21.46 -10.52
C VAL A 320 2.70 21.94 -11.76
N SER A 321 3.17 23.18 -11.77
CA SER A 321 3.91 23.75 -12.91
C SER A 321 5.37 23.27 -13.00
N ALA A 322 6.03 23.05 -11.86
CA ALA A 322 7.43 22.62 -11.80
C ALA A 322 7.59 21.10 -12.01
N ASN A 323 6.52 20.32 -11.86
CA ASN A 323 6.53 18.89 -12.04
C ASN A 323 6.90 18.50 -13.48
N LYS A 324 7.92 17.65 -13.63
CA LYS A 324 8.24 17.03 -14.91
C LYS A 324 7.40 15.77 -15.08
N TYR A 325 6.29 15.92 -15.79
CA TYR A 325 5.43 14.80 -16.16
C TYR A 325 6.16 13.85 -17.12
N VAL A 326 5.88 12.55 -17.01
CA VAL A 326 6.47 11.50 -17.84
C VAL A 326 6.21 11.82 -19.33
N PRO A 327 7.24 12.13 -20.15
CA PRO A 327 7.02 12.59 -21.52
C PRO A 327 6.30 11.58 -22.42
N ALA A 328 6.47 10.29 -22.11
CA ALA A 328 5.81 9.18 -22.81
C ALA A 328 4.30 9.05 -22.48
N VAL A 329 3.79 9.82 -21.51
CA VAL A 329 2.38 9.87 -21.09
C VAL A 329 1.93 11.35 -21.00
N PRO A 330 1.81 12.05 -22.15
CA PRO A 330 1.50 13.48 -22.19
C PRO A 330 0.16 13.84 -21.52
N GLN A 331 -0.77 12.89 -21.42
CA GLN A 331 -2.06 13.02 -20.76
C GLN A 331 -1.92 13.51 -19.32
N LEU A 332 -0.85 13.11 -18.60
CA LEU A 332 -0.61 13.54 -17.22
C LEU A 332 -0.47 15.06 -17.12
N LYS A 333 0.30 15.67 -18.04
CA LYS A 333 0.49 17.12 -18.08
C LYS A 333 -0.81 17.83 -18.47
N ILE A 334 -1.49 17.32 -19.49
CA ILE A 334 -2.74 17.91 -19.98
C ILE A 334 -3.80 17.90 -18.87
N SER A 335 -3.96 16.77 -18.17
CA SER A 335 -4.92 16.62 -17.07
C SER A 335 -4.59 17.55 -15.90
N ALA A 336 -3.30 17.62 -15.54
CA ALA A 336 -2.83 18.54 -14.50
C ALA A 336 -3.05 20.01 -14.84
N ASP A 337 -2.82 20.44 -16.08
CA ASP A 337 -3.05 21.83 -16.50
C ASP A 337 -4.56 22.15 -16.60
N ASN A 338 -5.38 21.17 -16.97
CA ASN A 338 -6.83 21.33 -17.09
C ASN A 338 -7.48 21.68 -15.75
N ALA A 339 -7.17 20.95 -14.68
CA ALA A 339 -7.83 21.10 -13.37
C ALA A 339 -6.95 21.70 -12.27
N ARG A 340 -5.62 21.60 -12.39
CA ARG A 340 -4.63 22.09 -11.41
C ARG A 340 -4.94 21.68 -9.97
N ARG A 341 -5.36 20.42 -9.76
CA ARG A 341 -5.67 19.89 -8.43
C ARG A 341 -4.43 19.91 -7.54
N ILE A 342 -4.63 20.33 -6.30
CA ILE A 342 -3.65 20.24 -5.22
C ILE A 342 -4.31 19.63 -3.99
N GLY A 343 -3.50 19.13 -3.07
CA GLY A 343 -3.94 18.58 -1.79
C GLY A 343 -3.17 19.17 -0.62
N LEU A 344 -3.62 20.33 -0.15
CA LEU A 344 -3.15 20.92 1.10
C LEU A 344 -3.89 20.26 2.28
N GLY A 345 -3.11 19.72 3.21
CA GLY A 345 -3.61 19.19 4.48
C GLY A 345 -2.82 19.68 5.67
N PHE A 346 -2.98 18.99 6.78
CA PHE A 346 -2.21 19.21 7.99
C PHE A 346 -1.71 17.90 8.59
N MET A 347 -0.74 18.01 9.49
CA MET A 347 -0.25 16.98 10.40
C MET A 347 -0.18 17.58 11.82
N GLY A 348 -0.15 16.73 12.84
CA GLY A 348 -0.04 17.16 14.23
C GLY A 348 -1.34 17.70 14.82
N LEU A 349 -2.50 17.22 14.35
CA LEU A 349 -3.78 17.59 14.94
C LEU A 349 -3.87 17.13 16.41
N ALA A 350 -3.45 15.89 16.68
CA ALA A 350 -3.42 15.36 18.05
C ALA A 350 -2.41 16.10 18.93
N ASP A 351 -1.24 16.47 18.39
CA ASP A 351 -0.23 17.26 19.10
C ASP A 351 -0.77 18.63 19.52
N ALA A 352 -1.49 19.32 18.63
CA ALA A 352 -2.15 20.59 18.94
C ALA A 352 -3.24 20.40 20.01
N MET A 353 -4.03 19.33 19.91
CA MET A 353 -5.05 19.00 20.92
C MET A 353 -4.44 18.71 22.29
N TYR A 354 -3.33 17.97 22.37
CA TYR A 354 -2.61 17.75 23.63
C TYR A 354 -2.12 19.06 24.24
N SER A 355 -1.56 19.95 23.43
CA SER A 355 -1.10 21.26 23.87
C SER A 355 -2.24 22.11 24.45
N MET A 356 -3.41 22.08 23.81
CA MET A 356 -4.58 22.86 24.20
C MET A 356 -5.44 22.19 25.28
N GLY A 357 -5.08 21.01 25.76
CA GLY A 357 -5.87 20.26 26.73
C GLY A 357 -7.20 19.72 26.19
N ILE A 358 -7.29 19.45 24.89
CA ILE A 358 -8.47 18.95 24.20
C ILE A 358 -8.37 17.43 24.03
N ARG A 359 -9.40 16.68 24.42
CA ARG A 359 -9.48 15.23 24.18
C ARG A 359 -9.83 14.95 22.72
N TYR A 360 -8.97 14.25 22.00
CA TYR A 360 -9.27 13.73 20.66
C TYR A 360 -10.53 12.85 20.68
N GLY A 361 -11.37 12.91 19.65
CA GLY A 361 -12.59 12.10 19.54
C GLY A 361 -13.80 12.65 20.29
N SER A 362 -13.61 13.58 21.22
CA SER A 362 -14.72 14.26 21.92
C SER A 362 -15.46 15.25 21.01
N ASP A 363 -16.69 15.66 21.39
CA ASP A 363 -17.41 16.73 20.68
C ASP A 363 -16.60 18.04 20.61
N GLU A 364 -15.78 18.33 21.63
CA GLU A 364 -14.86 19.48 21.64
C GLU A 364 -13.75 19.31 20.61
N GLY A 365 -13.12 18.13 20.58
CA GLY A 365 -12.06 17.81 19.61
C GLY A 365 -12.57 17.84 18.17
N ALA A 366 -13.76 17.28 17.93
CA ALA A 366 -14.40 17.28 16.62
C ALA A 366 -14.71 18.72 16.15
N GLU A 367 -15.21 19.56 17.05
CA GLU A 367 -15.47 20.97 16.77
C GLU A 367 -14.18 21.75 16.47
N PHE A 368 -13.13 21.56 17.28
CA PHE A 368 -11.82 22.16 17.04
C PHE A 368 -11.26 21.76 15.67
N ALA A 369 -11.28 20.46 15.35
CA ALA A 369 -10.81 19.96 14.05
C ALA A 369 -11.62 20.52 12.88
N ALA A 370 -12.94 20.66 13.03
CA ALA A 370 -13.79 21.33 12.05
C ALA A 370 -13.40 22.80 11.85
N GLN A 371 -13.16 23.56 12.93
CA GLN A 371 -12.78 24.97 12.85
C GLN A 371 -11.40 25.18 12.21
N VAL A 372 -10.42 24.32 12.52
CA VAL A 372 -9.09 24.32 11.88
C VAL A 372 -9.21 24.02 10.39
N THR A 373 -10.01 23.01 10.03
CA THR A 373 -10.17 22.59 8.64
C THR A 373 -10.94 23.63 7.82
N GLU A 374 -12.00 24.24 8.38
CA GLU A 374 -12.72 25.35 7.75
C GLU A 374 -11.77 26.54 7.49
N PHE A 375 -10.92 26.88 8.46
CA PHE A 375 -9.94 27.96 8.32
C PHE A 375 -8.93 27.68 7.20
N MET A 376 -8.43 26.44 7.11
CA MET A 376 -7.58 25.98 6.01
C MET A 376 -8.31 26.06 4.66
N ARG A 377 -9.56 25.59 4.60
CA ARG A 377 -10.37 25.62 3.38
C ARG A 377 -10.59 27.06 2.90
N TYR A 378 -10.95 27.95 3.81
CA TYR A 378 -11.19 29.35 3.50
C TYR A 378 -9.96 30.04 2.92
N HIS A 379 -8.83 30.00 3.63
CA HIS A 379 -7.63 30.73 3.23
C HIS A 379 -6.90 30.07 2.05
N SER A 380 -7.08 28.76 1.82
CA SER A 380 -6.59 28.12 0.59
C SER A 380 -7.41 28.51 -0.64
N MET A 381 -8.73 28.64 -0.51
CA MET A 381 -9.56 29.21 -1.58
C MET A 381 -9.22 30.68 -1.84
N GLU A 382 -9.05 31.48 -0.78
CA GLU A 382 -8.61 32.87 -0.90
C GLU A 382 -7.28 32.97 -1.66
N ALA A 383 -6.27 32.16 -1.31
CA ALA A 383 -5.00 32.12 -2.02
C ALA A 383 -5.15 31.64 -3.48
N SER A 384 -6.02 30.66 -3.74
CA SER A 384 -6.30 30.16 -5.09
C SER A 384 -6.98 31.20 -5.98
N ILE A 385 -7.85 32.05 -5.41
CA ILE A 385 -8.45 33.20 -6.09
C ILE A 385 -7.40 34.26 -6.40
N GLU A 386 -6.52 34.58 -5.45
CA GLU A 386 -5.42 35.53 -5.70
C GLU A 386 -4.47 35.03 -6.80
N LEU A 387 -4.19 33.72 -6.84
CA LEU A 387 -3.44 33.11 -7.94
C LEU A 387 -4.21 33.16 -9.26
N ALA A 388 -5.55 33.09 -9.24
CA ALA A 388 -6.36 33.25 -10.45
C ALA A 388 -6.30 34.68 -11.00
N LYS A 389 -6.28 35.69 -10.14
CA LYS A 389 -6.04 37.10 -10.53
C LYS A 389 -4.66 37.28 -11.17
N GLU A 390 -3.65 36.63 -10.61
CA GLU A 390 -2.26 36.74 -11.07
C GLU A 390 -1.98 35.94 -12.35
N ARG A 391 -2.58 34.74 -12.49
CA ARG A 391 -2.17 33.73 -13.50
C ARG A 391 -3.31 33.21 -14.37
N GLY A 392 -4.53 33.68 -14.14
CA GLY A 392 -5.77 33.12 -14.68
C GLY A 392 -6.28 31.90 -13.88
N PRO A 393 -7.58 31.59 -13.97
CA PRO A 393 -8.17 30.38 -13.38
C PRO A 393 -7.61 29.09 -14.02
N PHE A 394 -7.99 27.92 -13.49
CA PHE A 394 -7.68 26.65 -14.16
C PHE A 394 -8.33 26.58 -15.56
N LEU A 395 -7.71 25.86 -16.50
CA LEU A 395 -8.05 25.96 -17.92
C LEU A 395 -9.48 25.48 -18.24
N LYS A 396 -9.99 24.48 -17.53
CA LYS A 396 -11.32 23.89 -17.75
C LYS A 396 -12.36 24.35 -16.73
N ILE A 397 -12.32 25.63 -16.37
CA ILE A 397 -13.29 26.21 -15.42
C ILE A 397 -14.70 26.38 -15.99
N GLU A 398 -14.85 26.59 -17.30
CA GLU A 398 -16.15 26.64 -17.98
C GLU A 398 -16.84 25.27 -17.89
N GLY A 399 -18.10 25.24 -17.45
CA GLY A 399 -18.85 24.02 -17.15
C GLY A 399 -18.51 23.36 -15.80
N SER A 400 -17.50 23.85 -15.07
CA SER A 400 -17.18 23.38 -13.72
C SER A 400 -18.20 23.87 -12.68
N ILE A 401 -18.10 23.42 -11.43
CA ILE A 401 -18.95 23.96 -10.36
C ILE A 401 -18.64 25.44 -10.05
N TYR A 402 -17.46 25.93 -10.46
CA TYR A 402 -17.00 27.31 -10.29
C TYR A 402 -17.24 28.19 -11.52
N ASP A 403 -17.97 27.70 -12.53
CA ASP A 403 -18.27 28.47 -13.73
C ASP A 403 -19.01 29.77 -13.37
N SER A 404 -18.43 30.93 -13.68
CA SER A 404 -19.02 32.23 -13.39
C SER A 404 -20.42 32.44 -13.97
N MET A 405 -20.74 31.84 -15.12
CA MET A 405 -22.04 31.99 -15.78
C MET A 405 -23.11 31.08 -15.17
N ASN A 406 -22.70 29.98 -14.54
CA ASN A 406 -23.60 28.97 -13.98
C ASN A 406 -23.00 28.34 -12.71
N MET A 407 -22.65 29.18 -11.74
CA MET A 407 -21.93 28.73 -10.55
C MET A 407 -22.82 27.84 -9.69
N LYS A 408 -22.38 26.58 -9.52
CA LYS A 408 -23.06 25.56 -8.69
C LYS A 408 -22.39 25.36 -7.34
N TRP A 409 -21.15 25.81 -7.18
CA TRP A 409 -20.43 25.73 -5.91
C TRP A 409 -21.11 26.60 -4.85
N THR A 410 -21.17 26.09 -3.63
CA THR A 410 -21.68 26.77 -2.44
C THR A 410 -20.70 26.62 -1.30
N SER A 411 -20.65 27.58 -0.38
CA SER A 411 -19.81 27.47 0.81
C SER A 411 -20.12 26.22 1.65
N PRO A 412 -19.10 25.48 2.13
CA PRO A 412 -19.31 24.36 3.04
C PRO A 412 -19.84 24.82 4.40
N THR A 413 -20.54 23.94 5.11
CA THR A 413 -21.10 24.20 6.44
C THR A 413 -20.67 23.11 7.42
N PRO A 414 -20.48 23.43 8.72
CA PRO A 414 -20.15 22.42 9.70
C PRO A 414 -21.32 21.46 9.93
N LEU A 415 -21.01 20.22 10.34
CA LEU A 415 -22.03 19.21 10.67
C LEU A 415 -22.94 19.63 11.84
N LYS A 416 -22.36 20.36 12.80
CA LYS A 416 -23.05 20.95 13.95
C LYS A 416 -22.65 22.43 14.04
N PRO A 417 -23.56 23.35 14.40
CA PRO A 417 -23.19 24.74 14.68
C PRO A 417 -22.11 24.82 15.75
N TYR A 418 -21.12 25.70 15.55
CA TYR A 418 -20.06 25.92 16.53
C TYR A 418 -20.60 26.53 17.83
N THR A 419 -20.10 26.05 18.95
CA THR A 419 -20.47 26.46 20.30
C THR A 419 -19.28 27.00 21.10
N ARG A 420 -18.06 26.70 20.66
CA ARG A 420 -16.80 27.04 21.34
C ARG A 420 -16.00 28.07 20.53
N ASP A 421 -15.34 28.95 21.26
CA ASP A 421 -14.41 29.93 20.69
C ASP A 421 -12.97 29.52 21.01
N PHE A 422 -12.21 29.20 19.98
CA PHE A 422 -10.78 28.88 20.06
C PHE A 422 -9.90 30.07 19.64
N GLY A 423 -10.43 31.30 19.69
CA GLY A 423 -9.72 32.51 19.27
C GLY A 423 -9.63 32.69 17.76
N ARG A 424 -10.46 31.96 17.00
CA ARG A 424 -10.41 31.94 15.54
C ARG A 424 -11.00 33.20 14.91
N PRO A 425 -10.32 33.87 13.97
CA PRO A 425 -10.88 35.00 13.23
C PRO A 425 -12.15 34.63 12.46
N LYS A 426 -13.11 35.58 12.39
CA LYS A 426 -14.34 35.39 11.61
C LYS A 426 -14.05 35.26 10.12
N LEU A 427 -14.70 34.30 9.48
CA LEU A 427 -14.59 34.02 8.05
C LEU A 427 -15.77 34.61 7.29
N ASN A 428 -15.52 35.19 6.11
CA ASN A 428 -16.56 35.74 5.24
C ASN A 428 -16.67 34.93 3.95
N TRP A 429 -17.49 33.88 3.97
CA TRP A 429 -17.71 32.98 2.82
C TRP A 429 -18.38 33.67 1.64
N THR A 430 -19.23 34.67 1.88
CA THR A 430 -19.85 35.46 0.81
C THR A 430 -18.80 36.16 -0.05
N LEU A 431 -17.73 36.68 0.57
CA LEU A 431 -16.61 37.28 -0.16
C LEU A 431 -15.87 36.25 -1.04
N ILE A 432 -15.78 34.99 -0.63
CA ILE A 432 -15.20 33.92 -1.45
C ILE A 432 -16.09 33.66 -2.67
N GLU A 433 -17.40 33.51 -2.47
CA GLU A 433 -18.36 33.31 -3.55
C GLU A 433 -18.33 34.45 -4.59
N GLU A 434 -18.34 35.70 -4.13
CA GLU A 434 -18.25 36.88 -4.98
C GLU A 434 -16.94 36.91 -5.78
N ASN A 435 -15.82 36.63 -5.13
CA ASN A 435 -14.52 36.64 -5.77
C ASN A 435 -14.33 35.48 -6.77
N VAL A 436 -14.88 34.29 -6.49
CA VAL A 436 -14.89 33.19 -7.47
C VAL A 436 -15.70 33.59 -8.70
N ARG A 437 -16.86 34.23 -8.54
CA ARG A 437 -17.64 34.73 -9.69
C ARG A 437 -16.89 35.78 -10.50
N LEU A 438 -16.15 36.67 -9.83
CA LEU A 438 -15.48 37.79 -10.48
C LEU A 438 -14.14 37.42 -11.13
N TYR A 439 -13.35 36.56 -10.49
CA TYR A 439 -11.96 36.28 -10.88
C TYR A 439 -11.71 34.80 -11.23
N GLY A 440 -12.66 33.92 -10.94
CA GLY A 440 -12.45 32.48 -11.00
C GLY A 440 -11.57 31.96 -9.85
N ILE A 441 -11.10 30.72 -9.99
CA ILE A 441 -10.23 30.05 -9.01
C ILE A 441 -9.11 29.30 -9.74
N ARG A 442 -7.90 29.28 -9.17
CA ARG A 442 -6.71 28.71 -9.84
C ARG A 442 -6.68 27.19 -9.84
N ASN A 443 -7.25 26.57 -8.82
CA ASN A 443 -7.20 25.12 -8.59
C ASN A 443 -8.64 24.59 -8.53
N ALA A 444 -8.93 23.48 -9.21
CA ALA A 444 -10.25 22.85 -9.14
C ALA A 444 -10.52 22.23 -7.76
N ALA A 445 -9.46 21.72 -7.11
CA ALA A 445 -9.50 21.28 -5.72
C ALA A 445 -8.23 21.72 -4.97
N GLN A 446 -8.36 22.02 -3.68
CA GLN A 446 -7.32 22.60 -2.84
C GLN A 446 -6.89 21.72 -1.67
N THR A 447 -7.81 20.94 -1.08
CA THR A 447 -7.65 20.41 0.29
C THR A 447 -7.80 18.91 0.37
N THR A 448 -7.06 18.28 1.27
CA THR A 448 -7.10 16.84 1.57
C THR A 448 -6.37 16.58 2.88
N ILE A 449 -6.56 15.40 3.48
CA ILE A 449 -5.70 14.97 4.58
C ILE A 449 -5.01 13.66 4.20
N ALA A 450 -3.69 13.71 4.06
CA ALA A 450 -2.87 12.57 3.72
C ALA A 450 -2.36 11.82 4.98
N PRO A 451 -1.85 10.59 4.87
CA PRO A 451 -1.31 9.85 6.02
C PRO A 451 -0.08 10.49 6.66
N THR A 452 0.70 11.26 5.91
CA THR A 452 1.93 11.98 6.35
C THR A 452 3.06 11.15 6.99
N GLY A 453 3.02 9.81 7.00
CA GLY A 453 3.91 8.97 7.81
C GLY A 453 5.40 9.33 7.83
N THR A 454 6.05 9.49 6.67
CA THR A 454 7.49 9.85 6.64
C THR A 454 7.74 11.33 6.98
N ILE A 455 6.89 12.24 6.49
CA ILE A 455 7.10 13.68 6.70
C ILE A 455 6.82 14.08 8.17
N SER A 456 5.85 13.44 8.83
CA SER A 456 5.58 13.61 10.27
C SER A 456 6.74 13.08 11.12
N THR A 457 7.31 11.93 10.76
CA THR A 457 8.52 11.39 11.42
C THR A 457 9.68 12.39 11.36
N VAL A 458 9.89 13.02 10.21
CA VAL A 458 10.98 14.01 10.02
C VAL A 458 10.67 15.34 10.69
N ALA A 459 9.42 15.77 10.71
CA ALA A 459 9.00 17.00 11.39
C ALA A 459 9.01 16.86 12.92
N GLY A 460 9.01 15.62 13.43
CA GLY A 460 9.05 15.30 14.86
C GLY A 460 7.66 15.33 15.51
N ILE A 461 6.65 14.88 14.77
CA ILE A 461 5.23 14.97 15.12
C ILE A 461 4.72 13.60 15.55
N GLU A 462 3.79 13.56 16.48
CA GLU A 462 3.26 12.31 17.05
C GLU A 462 1.96 11.88 16.39
N GLY A 463 1.05 12.83 16.12
CA GLY A 463 -0.20 12.66 15.39
C GLY A 463 0.01 12.79 13.89
N TYR A 464 -0.03 11.67 13.17
CA TYR A 464 0.21 11.65 11.73
C TYR A 464 -1.04 12.10 10.97
N GLY A 465 -0.96 13.22 10.24
CA GLY A 465 -2.10 13.75 9.53
C GLY A 465 -3.19 14.22 10.50
N CYS A 466 -4.38 13.65 10.38
CA CYS A 466 -5.45 13.80 11.36
C CYS A 466 -5.58 12.61 12.33
N GLU A 467 -4.66 11.64 12.32
CA GLU A 467 -4.69 10.50 13.23
C GLU A 467 -4.46 10.92 14.69
N PRO A 468 -5.08 10.25 15.68
CA PRO A 468 -4.63 10.35 17.06
C PRO A 468 -3.21 9.80 17.22
N VAL A 469 -2.54 10.14 18.32
CA VAL A 469 -1.23 9.56 18.65
C VAL A 469 -1.38 8.05 18.83
N PHE A 470 -0.47 7.27 18.23
CA PHE A 470 -0.57 5.81 18.26
C PHE A 470 -0.32 5.23 19.66
N ALA A 471 0.73 5.72 20.34
CA ALA A 471 1.09 5.34 21.70
C ALA A 471 1.93 6.46 22.34
N LEU A 472 1.78 6.70 23.64
CA LEU A 472 2.55 7.70 24.38
C LEU A 472 4.00 7.26 24.64
N ALA A 473 4.24 5.95 24.70
CA ALA A 473 5.58 5.38 24.71
C ALA A 473 5.59 4.03 23.99
N TYR A 474 6.66 3.74 23.23
CA TYR A 474 6.80 2.47 22.51
C TYR A 474 8.26 2.14 22.20
N LEU A 475 8.50 0.87 21.87
CA LEU A 475 9.80 0.39 21.43
C LEU A 475 9.88 0.49 19.91
N ARG A 476 10.89 1.22 19.41
CA ARG A 476 11.15 1.34 17.98
C ARG A 476 12.39 0.52 17.61
N ASN A 477 12.20 -0.47 16.75
CA ASN A 477 13.29 -1.24 16.17
C ASN A 477 13.97 -0.41 15.07
N VAL A 478 15.26 -0.11 15.23
CA VAL A 478 16.07 0.56 14.21
C VAL A 478 17.01 -0.46 13.57
N TYR A 479 16.81 -0.71 12.29
CA TYR A 479 17.76 -1.49 11.49
C TYR A 479 18.96 -0.59 11.15
N GLN A 480 20.12 -0.87 11.76
CA GLN A 480 21.37 -0.23 11.38
C GLN A 480 21.80 -0.70 9.98
N ALA A 481 22.37 0.21 9.19
CA ALA A 481 22.83 -0.12 7.85
C ALA A 481 24.20 -0.81 7.92
N ALA A 482 24.30 -1.94 7.20
CA ALA A 482 25.51 -2.64 6.77
C ALA A 482 26.53 -3.02 7.88
N GLY A 483 26.48 -4.29 8.32
CA GLY A 483 27.64 -4.98 8.87
C GLY A 483 27.51 -5.51 10.30
N ASP A 484 26.56 -5.01 11.09
CA ASP A 484 26.29 -5.52 12.44
C ASP A 484 24.84 -6.02 12.53
N GLU A 485 24.66 -7.31 12.83
CA GLU A 485 23.36 -7.98 13.05
C GLU A 485 22.73 -7.60 14.40
N GLY A 486 22.81 -6.32 14.80
CA GLY A 486 22.22 -5.80 16.03
C GLY A 486 20.88 -5.10 15.78
N ARG A 487 19.76 -5.70 16.19
CA ARG A 487 18.49 -4.98 16.37
C ARG A 487 18.67 -3.99 17.53
N MET A 488 18.81 -2.70 17.24
CA MET A 488 18.80 -1.68 18.29
C MET A 488 17.36 -1.25 18.56
N THR A 489 16.85 -1.62 19.73
CA THR A 489 15.53 -1.19 20.21
C THR A 489 15.70 0.13 20.95
N LEU A 490 15.10 1.21 20.45
CA LEU A 490 15.07 2.51 21.13
C LEU A 490 13.71 2.70 21.81
N THR A 491 13.73 3.14 23.06
CA THR A 491 12.54 3.60 23.77
C THR A 491 12.18 5.00 23.27
N TYR A 492 10.97 5.17 22.75
CA TYR A 492 10.40 6.47 22.41
C TYR A 492 9.33 6.82 23.44
N THR A 493 9.34 8.06 23.93
CA THR A 493 8.34 8.63 24.84
C THR A 493 7.88 9.97 24.29
N SER A 494 6.59 10.26 24.40
CA SER A 494 5.99 11.49 23.88
C SER A 494 6.57 12.73 24.55
N PRO A 495 7.15 13.68 23.79
CA PRO A 495 7.71 14.90 24.37
C PRO A 495 6.65 15.82 24.98
N ILE A 496 5.43 15.84 24.44
CA ILE A 496 4.34 16.67 24.98
C ILE A 496 3.83 16.05 26.28
N PHE A 497 3.70 14.73 26.32
CA PHE A 497 3.32 14.02 27.53
C PHE A 497 4.38 14.13 28.63
N ASP A 498 5.66 14.00 28.30
CA ASP A 498 6.76 14.17 29.26
C ASP A 498 6.77 15.58 29.88
N LYS A 499 6.50 16.63 29.08
CA LYS A 499 6.29 17.99 29.60
C LYS A 499 5.09 18.09 30.54
N ALA A 500 3.99 17.41 30.22
CA ALA A 500 2.82 17.37 31.09
C ALA A 500 3.15 16.69 32.42
N LEU A 501 3.87 15.57 32.42
CA LEU A 501 4.34 14.90 33.63
C LEU A 501 5.34 15.75 34.43
N LEU A 502 6.17 16.56 33.77
CA LEU A 502 7.06 17.52 34.42
C LEU A 502 6.33 18.67 35.12
N SER A 503 5.12 19.01 34.65
CA SER A 503 4.28 20.01 35.30
C SER A 503 3.57 19.48 36.56
N LEU A 504 3.51 18.16 36.72
CA LEU A 504 3.00 17.52 37.93
C LEU A 504 4.11 17.49 38.99
N ASP A 505 3.75 17.81 40.24
CA ASP A 505 4.64 17.73 41.41
C ASP A 505 4.82 16.25 41.84
N MET A 506 5.41 15.45 40.95
CA MET A 506 5.65 14.01 41.11
C MET A 506 7.15 13.75 41.23
N ASP A 507 7.54 12.81 42.09
CA ASP A 507 8.92 12.38 42.22
C ASP A 507 9.39 11.54 41.01
N ASP A 508 10.71 11.49 40.81
CA ASP A 508 11.32 10.79 39.67
C ASP A 508 11.04 9.28 39.66
N GLU A 509 10.85 8.65 40.83
CA GLU A 509 10.57 7.21 40.91
C GLU A 509 9.15 6.92 40.43
N THR A 510 8.18 7.73 40.85
CA THR A 510 6.79 7.65 40.39
C THR A 510 6.71 7.95 38.89
N ARG A 511 7.38 8.99 38.38
CA ARG A 511 7.40 9.27 36.93
C ARG A 511 7.95 8.09 36.13
N LYS A 512 9.03 7.47 36.60
CA LYS A 512 9.61 6.31 35.94
C LYS A 512 8.65 5.12 35.89
N LYS A 513 7.93 4.84 36.99
CA LYS A 513 6.90 3.80 37.04
C LYS A 513 5.79 4.04 36.01
N VAL A 514 5.30 5.28 35.92
CA VAL A 514 4.31 5.69 34.92
C VAL A 514 4.82 5.42 33.49
N ILE A 515 6.05 5.83 33.17
CA ILE A 515 6.62 5.62 31.82
C ILE A 515 6.81 4.13 31.53
N ASP A 516 7.28 3.34 32.50
CA ASP A 516 7.49 1.90 32.35
C ASP A 516 6.16 1.16 32.10
N GLU A 517 5.07 1.59 32.75
CA GLU A 517 3.73 1.05 32.51
C GLU A 517 3.18 1.43 31.13
N ILE A 518 3.34 2.69 30.72
CA ILE A 518 2.94 3.15 29.39
C ILE A 518 3.76 2.45 28.29
N LEU A 519 5.03 2.09 28.54
CA LEU A 519 5.80 1.31 27.56
C LEU A 519 5.22 -0.10 27.34
N LEU A 520 4.52 -0.65 28.33
CA LEU A 520 3.81 -1.92 28.21
C LEU A 520 2.52 -1.75 27.42
N THR A 521 1.66 -0.82 27.85
CA THR A 521 0.28 -0.68 27.34
C THR A 521 0.15 0.25 26.14
N GLY A 522 1.05 1.22 25.99
CA GLY A 522 1.00 2.34 25.05
C GLY A 522 0.14 3.52 25.52
N SER A 523 -0.62 3.37 26.61
CA SER A 523 -1.68 4.30 27.05
C SER A 523 -1.57 4.63 28.54
N CYS A 524 -1.98 5.84 28.93
CA CYS A 524 -1.98 6.27 30.33
C CYS A 524 -3.34 6.11 31.04
N GLN A 525 -4.38 5.57 30.37
CA GLN A 525 -5.75 5.58 30.93
C GLN A 525 -5.90 4.76 32.23
N ALA A 526 -5.15 3.66 32.36
CA ALA A 526 -5.23 2.74 33.49
C ALA A 526 -4.42 3.20 34.73
N ILE A 527 -3.65 4.27 34.62
CA ILE A 527 -2.70 4.71 35.66
C ILE A 527 -3.42 5.63 36.65
N GLU A 528 -3.82 5.11 37.80
CA GLU A 528 -4.61 5.84 38.80
C GLU A 528 -3.84 7.00 39.45
N GLU A 529 -2.51 6.91 39.48
CA GLU A 529 -1.62 7.96 39.99
C GLU A 529 -1.67 9.25 39.15
N LEU A 530 -2.15 9.16 37.90
CA LEU A 530 -2.27 10.33 37.03
C LEU A 530 -3.62 11.04 37.24
N PRO A 531 -3.60 12.38 37.40
CA PRO A 531 -4.81 13.18 37.49
C PRO A 531 -5.76 12.93 36.31
N GLU A 532 -7.06 12.98 36.58
CA GLU A 532 -8.09 12.72 35.56
C GLU A 532 -7.96 13.63 34.33
N HIS A 533 -7.60 14.91 34.53
CA HIS A 533 -7.42 15.84 33.41
C HIS A 533 -6.27 15.44 32.47
N ILE A 534 -5.20 14.82 32.97
CA ILE A 534 -4.11 14.30 32.15
C ILE A 534 -4.60 13.09 31.35
N ARG A 535 -5.21 12.12 32.04
CA ARG A 535 -5.73 10.91 31.37
C ARG A 535 -6.77 11.27 30.30
N LYS A 536 -7.65 12.22 30.58
CA LYS A 536 -8.65 12.70 29.63
C LYS A 536 -8.04 13.30 28.36
N VAL A 537 -6.93 14.03 28.46
CA VAL A 537 -6.30 14.70 27.30
C VAL A 537 -5.44 13.73 26.50
N PHE A 538 -4.60 12.95 27.19
CA PHE A 538 -3.59 12.09 26.57
C PHE A 538 -4.14 10.72 26.17
N VAL A 539 -5.15 10.76 25.30
CA VAL A 539 -5.72 9.57 24.66
C VAL A 539 -4.92 9.15 23.43
N VAL A 540 -4.69 7.86 23.28
CA VAL A 540 -4.03 7.27 22.10
C VAL A 540 -5.04 6.54 21.22
N SER A 541 -4.62 6.06 20.05
CA SER A 541 -5.53 5.44 19.09
C SER A 541 -6.33 4.25 19.64
N SER A 542 -5.82 3.52 20.63
CA SER A 542 -6.54 2.42 21.28
C SER A 542 -7.58 2.87 22.31
N ASP A 543 -7.55 4.15 22.72
CA ASP A 543 -8.46 4.74 23.71
C ASP A 543 -9.66 5.45 23.03
N ILE A 544 -9.67 5.52 21.70
CA ILE A 544 -10.69 6.20 20.91
C ILE A 544 -11.71 5.20 20.41
N ASP A 545 -12.98 5.46 20.69
CA ASP A 545 -14.05 4.58 20.22
C ASP A 545 -14.24 4.73 18.70
N PRO A 546 -14.72 3.68 18.00
CA PRO A 546 -14.93 3.74 16.55
C PRO A 546 -15.89 4.86 16.11
N ASP A 547 -16.93 5.14 16.89
CA ASP A 547 -17.86 6.26 16.64
C ASP A 547 -17.14 7.62 16.74
N GLU A 548 -16.22 7.78 17.68
CA GLU A 548 -15.41 8.98 17.87
C GLU A 548 -14.45 9.20 16.69
N HIS A 549 -13.88 8.12 16.14
CA HIS A 549 -13.10 8.18 14.91
C HIS A 549 -13.91 8.73 13.73
N ILE A 550 -15.16 8.26 13.57
CA ILE A 550 -16.05 8.73 12.49
C ILE A 550 -16.51 10.16 12.72
N LEU A 551 -16.80 10.54 13.96
CA LEU A 551 -17.13 11.93 14.30
C LEU A 551 -15.99 12.89 13.92
N MET A 552 -14.76 12.53 14.26
CA MET A 552 -13.57 13.31 13.88
C MET A 552 -13.42 13.40 12.35
N GLN A 553 -13.49 12.26 11.66
CA GLN A 553 -13.30 12.23 10.21
C GLN A 553 -14.38 13.01 9.47
N SER A 554 -15.65 12.85 9.84
CA SER A 554 -16.78 13.55 9.21
C SER A 554 -16.72 15.07 9.48
N SER A 555 -16.35 15.48 10.69
CA SER A 555 -16.19 16.89 11.06
C SER A 555 -15.10 17.60 10.23
N ILE A 556 -14.01 16.89 9.93
CA ILE A 556 -12.97 17.37 9.02
C ILE A 556 -13.47 17.32 7.55
N GLN A 557 -14.11 16.22 7.13
CA GLN A 557 -14.53 16.01 5.73
C GLN A 557 -15.50 17.09 5.24
N ALA A 558 -16.33 17.65 6.12
CA ALA A 558 -17.25 18.75 5.82
C ALA A 558 -16.57 19.95 5.13
N PHE A 559 -15.28 20.16 5.37
CA PHE A 559 -14.49 21.25 4.80
C PHE A 559 -13.40 20.79 3.82
N ILE A 560 -13.32 19.50 3.52
CA ILE A 560 -12.37 18.91 2.56
C ILE A 560 -13.08 18.62 1.23
N ASP A 561 -12.59 19.24 0.16
CA ASP A 561 -13.12 19.06 -1.21
C ASP A 561 -12.67 17.76 -1.88
N ASN A 562 -11.47 17.25 -1.61
CA ASN A 562 -11.09 15.87 -1.96
C ASN A 562 -11.56 14.90 -0.86
N SER A 563 -10.69 14.03 -0.34
CA SER A 563 -10.99 13.03 0.70
C SER A 563 -9.91 13.06 1.80
N ILE A 564 -10.03 12.14 2.75
CA ILE A 564 -9.19 11.99 3.94
C ILE A 564 -8.68 10.55 3.97
N SER A 565 -7.37 10.38 4.19
CA SER A 565 -6.83 9.10 4.63
C SER A 565 -6.93 9.03 6.15
N LYS A 566 -7.83 8.18 6.63
CA LYS A 566 -8.05 7.95 8.06
C LYS A 566 -8.34 6.47 8.28
N THR A 567 -7.64 5.87 9.24
CA THR A 567 -7.93 4.52 9.73
C THR A 567 -8.87 4.59 10.93
N CYS A 568 -9.98 3.87 10.88
CA CYS A 568 -10.81 3.61 12.06
C CYS A 568 -10.26 2.36 12.76
N ASN A 569 -9.57 2.57 13.89
CA ASN A 569 -8.97 1.48 14.65
C ASN A 569 -10.02 0.87 15.58
N PHE A 570 -10.01 -0.46 15.67
CA PHE A 570 -10.88 -1.24 16.54
C PHE A 570 -10.06 -2.07 17.52
N PRO A 571 -10.53 -2.27 18.75
CA PRO A 571 -9.88 -3.13 19.74
C PRO A 571 -9.91 -4.61 19.33
N ALA A 572 -9.03 -5.40 19.94
CA ALA A 572 -9.01 -6.86 19.78
C ALA A 572 -10.30 -7.45 20.38
N GLY A 573 -11.22 -7.88 19.53
CA GLY A 573 -12.54 -8.40 19.94
C GLY A 573 -13.74 -7.61 19.40
N ALA A 574 -13.52 -6.51 18.66
CA ALA A 574 -14.60 -5.85 17.93
C ALA A 574 -15.34 -6.84 17.03
N THR A 575 -16.65 -6.68 16.91
CA THR A 575 -17.53 -7.56 16.14
C THR A 575 -17.67 -7.10 14.69
N LYS A 576 -18.26 -7.95 13.84
CA LYS A 576 -18.60 -7.56 12.46
C LYS A 576 -19.66 -6.46 12.46
N GLU A 577 -20.58 -6.52 13.42
CA GLU A 577 -21.65 -5.54 13.63
C GLU A 577 -21.10 -4.15 13.96
N ASP A 578 -20.00 -4.07 14.73
CA ASP A 578 -19.33 -2.80 15.02
C ASP A 578 -18.75 -2.16 13.75
N VAL A 579 -18.12 -2.97 12.89
CA VAL A 579 -17.60 -2.52 11.58
C VAL A 579 -18.74 -2.06 10.66
N ALA A 580 -19.83 -2.82 10.59
CA ALA A 580 -21.03 -2.49 9.81
C ALA A 580 -21.62 -1.13 10.25
N LYS A 581 -21.74 -0.92 11.56
CA LYS A 581 -22.26 0.33 12.14
C LYS A 581 -21.42 1.54 11.71
N VAL A 582 -20.09 1.43 11.75
CA VAL A 582 -19.16 2.49 11.36
C VAL A 582 -19.26 2.84 9.88
N TYR A 583 -19.46 1.86 9.00
CA TYR A 583 -19.70 2.12 7.58
C TYR A 583 -21.02 2.85 7.32
N ILE A 584 -22.10 2.45 7.98
CA ILE A 584 -23.39 3.14 7.88
C ILE A 584 -23.28 4.57 8.41
N MET A 585 -22.69 4.74 9.59
CA MET A 585 -22.50 6.05 10.22
C MET A 585 -21.66 6.98 9.34
N GLY A 586 -20.55 6.49 8.79
CA GLY A 586 -19.72 7.29 7.89
C GLY A 586 -20.47 7.75 6.64
N TRP A 587 -21.23 6.85 6.01
CA TRP A 587 -22.07 7.18 4.87
C TRP A 587 -23.10 8.27 5.20
N GLU A 588 -23.85 8.09 6.30
CA GLU A 588 -24.87 9.06 6.75
C GLU A 588 -24.27 10.43 7.09
N MET A 589 -23.02 10.46 7.59
CA MET A 589 -22.30 11.69 7.92
C MET A 589 -21.51 12.27 6.74
N GLY A 590 -21.63 11.71 5.53
CA GLY A 590 -21.06 12.27 4.31
C GLY A 590 -19.55 12.10 4.15
N VAL A 591 -18.94 11.10 4.80
CA VAL A 591 -17.54 10.77 4.52
C VAL A 591 -17.39 10.22 3.09
N LYS A 592 -16.22 10.38 2.47
CA LYS A 592 -15.99 9.95 1.07
C LYS A 592 -15.26 8.62 0.95
N GLY A 593 -14.69 8.12 2.05
CA GLY A 593 -14.04 6.81 2.11
C GLY A 593 -13.70 6.44 3.54
N LEU A 594 -13.60 5.15 3.81
CA LEU A 594 -13.25 4.59 5.12
C LEU A 594 -12.35 3.38 4.98
N THR A 595 -11.42 3.27 5.92
CA THR A 595 -10.59 2.07 6.12
C THR A 595 -10.69 1.69 7.58
N VAL A 596 -10.92 0.40 7.84
CA VAL A 596 -10.99 -0.15 9.19
C VAL A 596 -9.77 -1.00 9.46
N TYR A 597 -9.33 -1.02 10.71
CA TYR A 597 -8.28 -1.92 11.16
C TYR A 597 -8.66 -2.48 12.52
N VAL A 598 -8.85 -3.81 12.57
CA VAL A 598 -9.10 -4.51 13.84
C VAL A 598 -7.77 -4.96 14.41
N THR A 599 -7.48 -4.59 15.65
CA THR A 599 -6.22 -4.95 16.32
C THR A 599 -6.06 -6.47 16.35
N GLY A 600 -4.92 -6.97 15.87
CA GLY A 600 -4.63 -8.41 15.77
C GLY A 600 -5.15 -9.10 14.51
N SER A 601 -5.78 -8.38 13.58
CA SER A 601 -6.23 -8.93 12.28
C SER A 601 -5.10 -9.23 11.29
N ARG A 602 -3.92 -8.63 11.46
CA ARG A 602 -2.73 -8.82 10.60
C ARG A 602 -1.57 -9.43 11.37
N GLN A 603 -0.80 -10.30 10.70
CA GLN A 603 0.34 -11.00 11.29
C GLN A 603 1.57 -10.11 11.55
N GLU A 604 1.78 -9.09 10.72
CA GLU A 604 2.90 -8.13 10.84
C GLU A 604 2.41 -6.69 11.03
N VAL A 605 2.95 -5.99 12.04
CA VAL A 605 2.66 -4.57 12.32
C VAL A 605 3.98 -3.80 12.45
N VAL A 606 4.02 -2.56 11.96
CA VAL A 606 5.25 -1.73 11.93
C VAL A 606 5.54 -1.05 13.27
N LEU A 607 4.49 -0.75 14.05
CA LEU A 607 4.56 -0.17 15.39
C LEU A 607 3.89 -1.15 16.35
N GLU A 608 4.60 -1.58 17.39
CA GLU A 608 4.11 -2.56 18.35
C GLU A 608 4.43 -2.07 19.77
N THR A 609 3.48 -2.20 20.70
CA THR A 609 3.74 -2.01 22.14
C THR A 609 4.49 -3.21 22.69
N LYS A 610 5.11 -3.08 23.88
CA LYS A 610 5.80 -4.22 24.49
C LYS A 610 4.83 -5.36 24.81
N GLU A 611 3.60 -5.08 25.27
CA GLU A 611 2.59 -6.12 25.47
C GLU A 611 2.19 -6.84 24.17
N THR A 612 2.03 -6.11 23.06
CA THR A 612 1.72 -6.71 21.75
C THR A 612 2.85 -7.61 21.28
N LYS A 613 4.08 -7.18 21.48
CA LYS A 613 5.29 -7.97 21.20
C LYS A 613 5.38 -9.19 22.11
N ASP A 614 5.20 -9.04 23.42
CA ASP A 614 5.27 -10.13 24.40
C ASP A 614 4.12 -11.13 24.20
N LYS A 615 2.94 -10.70 23.73
CA LYS A 615 1.83 -11.60 23.31
C LYS A 615 2.14 -12.35 22.02
N LYS A 616 2.88 -11.76 21.09
CA LYS A 616 3.33 -12.41 19.85
C LYS A 616 4.42 -13.44 20.17
N ASP A 617 5.43 -13.03 20.94
CA ASP A 617 6.51 -13.88 21.45
C ASP A 617 5.97 -14.95 22.43
N GLY A 618 4.86 -14.67 23.13
CA GLY A 618 4.17 -15.58 24.04
C GLY A 618 3.17 -16.53 23.38
N ASN A 619 2.53 -16.13 22.27
CA ASN A 619 1.73 -17.05 21.44
C ASN A 619 2.62 -18.01 20.62
N GLU A 620 3.91 -17.69 20.44
CA GLU A 620 4.91 -18.65 19.95
C GLU A 620 5.21 -19.77 20.97
N GLN A 621 4.65 -19.76 22.19
CA GLN A 621 4.74 -20.87 23.14
C GLN A 621 3.57 -21.86 23.11
N SER A 622 2.66 -21.80 22.13
CA SER A 622 1.54 -22.77 22.01
C SER A 622 1.25 -23.33 20.61
N GLN A 623 2.23 -23.25 19.72
CA GLN A 623 2.39 -24.22 18.63
C GLN A 623 3.83 -24.72 18.69
N ASP A 624 4.03 -26.04 18.57
CA ASP A 624 5.35 -26.69 18.56
C ASP A 624 6.28 -26.05 17.51
N VAL A 625 6.95 -24.96 17.90
CA VAL A 625 8.17 -24.52 17.25
C VAL A 625 9.22 -25.50 17.75
N LEU A 626 9.43 -26.55 16.95
CA LEU A 626 10.64 -27.35 17.02
C LEU A 626 11.81 -26.38 17.14
N ALA A 627 12.44 -26.39 18.32
CA ALA A 627 13.78 -25.88 18.50
C ALA A 627 14.62 -26.33 17.31
N PRO A 628 15.55 -25.52 16.77
CA PRO A 628 16.43 -25.96 15.70
C PRO A 628 17.07 -27.28 16.14
N SER A 629 16.61 -28.37 15.55
CA SER A 629 17.05 -29.70 15.93
C SER A 629 18.52 -29.75 15.55
N LEU A 630 19.38 -29.87 16.57
CA LEU A 630 20.76 -30.26 16.33
C LEU A 630 20.71 -31.50 15.41
N PRO A 631 21.52 -31.56 14.34
CA PRO A 631 21.47 -32.67 13.39
C PRO A 631 21.49 -33.99 14.15
N ILE A 632 20.54 -34.87 13.87
CA ILE A 632 20.44 -36.16 14.56
C ILE A 632 21.79 -36.88 14.46
N ASP A 633 22.39 -37.21 15.62
CA ASP A 633 23.69 -37.88 15.65
C ASP A 633 23.55 -39.27 15.02
N ARG A 634 24.31 -39.50 13.95
CA ARG A 634 24.30 -40.73 13.18
C ARG A 634 24.95 -41.92 13.89
N GLY A 635 25.69 -41.68 14.97
CA GLY A 635 26.44 -42.71 15.70
C GLY A 635 27.58 -43.35 14.88
N TYR A 636 28.19 -44.40 15.45
CA TYR A 636 29.37 -45.05 14.86
C TYR A 636 29.06 -45.94 13.63
N LYS A 637 27.85 -46.52 13.55
CA LYS A 637 27.45 -47.48 12.51
C LYS A 637 25.95 -47.37 12.23
N LEU A 638 25.59 -47.39 10.95
CA LEU A 638 24.20 -47.49 10.48
C LEU A 638 24.01 -48.73 9.58
N PRO A 639 22.90 -49.46 9.69
CA PRO A 639 22.51 -50.45 8.69
C PRO A 639 22.08 -49.76 7.39
N GLY A 640 22.48 -50.29 6.23
CA GLY A 640 22.08 -49.73 4.94
C GLY A 640 22.11 -50.75 3.80
N VAL A 641 21.34 -50.45 2.76
CA VAL A 641 21.20 -51.28 1.54
C VAL A 641 21.69 -50.47 0.35
N THR A 642 22.43 -51.11 -0.56
CA THR A 642 22.92 -50.47 -1.79
C THR A 642 22.25 -51.04 -3.02
N TYR A 643 21.58 -50.17 -3.76
CA TYR A 643 20.88 -50.47 -5.00
C TYR A 643 21.77 -50.15 -6.18
N LYS A 644 21.78 -51.04 -7.16
CA LYS A 644 22.53 -50.87 -8.40
C LYS A 644 21.56 -50.73 -9.56
N LEU A 645 21.60 -49.59 -10.23
CA LEU A 645 20.71 -49.30 -11.35
C LEU A 645 21.45 -48.63 -12.51
N PRO A 646 21.10 -48.98 -13.76
CA PRO A 646 21.62 -48.30 -14.92
C PRO A 646 20.96 -46.91 -15.03
N THR A 647 21.77 -45.87 -15.18
CA THR A 647 21.32 -44.51 -15.48
C THR A 647 21.94 -44.06 -16.80
N PRO A 648 21.40 -43.01 -17.45
CA PRO A 648 22.00 -42.47 -18.67
C PRO A 648 23.45 -42.04 -18.50
N GLN A 649 23.84 -41.65 -17.28
CA GLN A 649 25.18 -41.19 -16.95
C GLN A 649 26.13 -42.31 -16.51
N GLY A 650 25.68 -43.57 -16.53
CA GLY A 650 26.45 -44.74 -16.11
C GLY A 650 25.74 -45.58 -15.06
N LYS A 651 26.41 -46.62 -14.55
CA LYS A 651 25.85 -47.44 -13.46
C LYS A 651 25.91 -46.65 -12.16
N ALA A 652 24.75 -46.35 -11.58
CA ALA A 652 24.63 -45.72 -10.27
C ALA A 652 24.50 -46.79 -9.17
N PHE A 653 25.19 -46.54 -8.07
CA PHE A 653 25.07 -47.26 -6.82
C PHE A 653 24.51 -46.27 -5.79
N ILE A 654 23.27 -46.50 -5.37
CA ILE A 654 22.55 -45.66 -4.41
C ILE A 654 22.43 -46.44 -3.11
N THR A 655 23.12 -45.96 -2.07
CA THR A 655 23.10 -46.53 -0.73
C THR A 655 22.13 -45.75 0.14
N VAL A 656 21.18 -46.43 0.76
CA VAL A 656 20.23 -45.86 1.72
C VAL A 656 20.55 -46.44 3.09
N ASN A 657 20.92 -45.59 4.04
CA ASN A 657 21.18 -45.95 5.43
C ASN A 657 20.00 -45.57 6.31
N ARG A 658 19.73 -46.41 7.30
CA ARG A 658 18.63 -46.24 8.26
C ARG A 658 19.15 -46.15 9.69
N SER A 659 18.36 -45.54 10.57
CA SER A 659 18.60 -45.59 12.00
C SER A 659 18.32 -47.00 12.54
N ASN A 660 18.72 -47.28 13.78
CA ASN A 660 18.37 -48.55 14.43
C ASN A 660 16.85 -48.76 14.58
N ASN A 661 16.07 -47.68 14.50
CA ASN A 661 14.61 -47.69 14.57
C ASN A 661 13.95 -47.77 13.18
N GLY A 662 14.75 -47.92 12.10
CA GLY A 662 14.26 -48.09 10.73
C GLY A 662 14.01 -46.79 9.96
N GLU A 663 14.32 -45.63 10.53
CA GLU A 663 14.08 -44.33 9.89
C GLU A 663 15.18 -43.96 8.87
N PRO A 664 14.84 -43.27 7.76
CA PRO A 664 15.81 -42.83 6.75
C PRO A 664 16.81 -41.82 7.32
N MET A 665 18.11 -42.08 7.15
CA MET A 665 19.17 -41.24 7.72
C MET A 665 20.10 -40.63 6.68
N GLU A 666 20.66 -41.45 5.79
CA GLU A 666 21.63 -40.99 4.79
C GLU A 666 21.37 -41.67 3.45
N VAL A 667 21.60 -40.93 2.37
CA VAL A 667 21.55 -41.41 0.99
C VAL A 667 22.87 -41.04 0.31
N PHE A 668 23.59 -42.04 -0.19
CA PHE A 668 24.78 -41.84 -0.99
C PHE A 668 24.53 -42.30 -2.41
N ALA A 669 24.87 -41.47 -3.40
CA ALA A 669 24.80 -41.84 -4.81
C ALA A 669 26.20 -41.75 -5.42
N SER A 670 26.65 -42.86 -6.01
CA SER A 670 27.93 -42.93 -6.73
C SER A 670 27.70 -43.48 -8.13
N VAL A 671 28.34 -42.89 -9.14
CA VAL A 671 28.25 -43.36 -10.53
C VAL A 671 29.63 -43.80 -11.01
N GLY A 672 29.69 -44.95 -11.69
CA GLY A 672 30.95 -45.66 -11.96
C GLY A 672 31.98 -44.94 -12.87
N LYS A 673 33.26 -45.31 -12.65
CA LYS A 673 34.54 -44.73 -13.14
C LYS A 673 34.77 -43.28 -12.68
N ALA A 674 35.51 -43.17 -11.57
CA ALA A 674 35.82 -41.95 -10.84
C ALA A 674 36.46 -40.84 -11.70
N GLY A 675 36.00 -39.60 -11.53
CA GLY A 675 36.66 -38.40 -12.06
C GLY A 675 35.87 -37.57 -13.09
N SER A 676 34.55 -37.47 -12.99
CA SER A 676 33.74 -36.54 -13.82
C SER A 676 32.91 -35.60 -12.96
N ASP A 677 32.50 -34.45 -13.50
CA ASP A 677 31.60 -33.49 -12.84
C ASP A 677 30.30 -34.16 -12.35
N VAL A 678 29.86 -35.20 -13.07
CA VAL A 678 28.70 -36.00 -12.69
C VAL A 678 28.90 -36.72 -11.36
N ALA A 679 30.11 -37.24 -11.09
CA ALA A 679 30.41 -37.89 -9.81
C ALA A 679 30.38 -36.88 -8.65
N ALA A 680 30.94 -35.69 -8.85
CA ALA A 680 30.93 -34.62 -7.85
C ALA A 680 29.50 -34.13 -7.56
N LEU A 681 28.69 -33.92 -8.60
CA LEU A 681 27.28 -33.52 -8.45
C LEU A 681 26.42 -34.62 -7.81
N SER A 682 26.69 -35.90 -8.11
CA SER A 682 25.98 -37.02 -7.49
C SER A 682 26.28 -37.14 -6.00
N GLU A 683 27.55 -36.94 -5.63
CA GLU A 683 27.96 -36.91 -4.22
C GLU A 683 27.34 -35.72 -3.48
N ALA A 684 27.36 -34.53 -4.08
CA ALA A 684 26.74 -33.34 -3.53
C ALA A 684 25.22 -33.55 -3.30
N LEU A 685 24.52 -34.12 -4.29
CA LEU A 685 23.10 -34.43 -4.19
C LEU A 685 22.81 -35.41 -3.05
N GLY A 686 23.58 -36.50 -2.92
CA GLY A 686 23.43 -37.44 -1.80
C GLY A 686 23.67 -36.78 -0.44
N ARG A 687 24.70 -35.92 -0.31
CA ARG A 687 25.00 -35.19 0.92
C ARG A 687 23.90 -34.20 1.30
N MET A 688 23.34 -33.49 0.33
CA MET A 688 22.20 -32.58 0.55
C MET A 688 20.96 -33.34 1.03
N ILE A 689 20.61 -34.44 0.35
CA ILE A 689 19.48 -35.30 0.75
C ILE A 689 19.70 -35.84 2.17
N SER A 690 20.90 -36.31 2.48
CA SER A 690 21.26 -36.79 3.83
C SER A 690 21.19 -35.68 4.88
N GLY A 691 21.58 -34.45 4.53
CA GLY A 691 21.41 -33.28 5.39
C GLY A 691 19.95 -32.99 5.68
N TRP A 692 19.11 -33.01 4.65
CA TRP A 692 17.67 -32.77 4.77
C TRP A 692 16.99 -33.83 5.64
N LEU A 693 17.34 -35.10 5.47
CA LEU A 693 16.81 -36.20 6.30
C LEU A 693 17.20 -36.05 7.78
N ARG A 694 18.45 -35.63 8.08
CA ARG A 694 18.93 -35.47 9.46
C ARG A 694 18.41 -34.24 10.19
N MET A 695 17.99 -33.22 9.46
CA MET A 695 17.39 -32.02 10.04
C MET A 695 15.87 -32.13 10.16
N SER A 696 15.27 -33.16 9.54
CA SER A 696 13.83 -33.30 9.52
C SER A 696 13.28 -33.85 10.85
N PRO A 697 12.25 -33.20 11.42
CA PRO A 697 11.50 -33.76 12.57
C PRO A 697 10.61 -34.94 12.16
N GLU A 698 10.29 -35.09 10.87
CA GLU A 698 9.46 -36.18 10.32
C GLU A 698 10.17 -36.82 9.09
N PRO A 699 11.21 -37.67 9.31
CA PRO A 699 12.06 -38.17 8.23
C PRO A 699 11.29 -38.88 7.11
N MET A 700 10.24 -39.64 7.44
CA MET A 700 9.43 -40.35 6.44
C MET A 700 8.57 -39.42 5.57
N LYS A 701 8.07 -38.32 6.12
CA LYS A 701 7.36 -37.30 5.33
C LYS A 701 8.33 -36.58 4.40
N THR A 702 9.55 -36.34 4.88
CA THR A 702 10.62 -35.73 4.08
C THR A 702 11.07 -36.65 2.95
N VAL A 703 11.14 -37.97 3.15
CA VAL A 703 11.38 -38.91 2.05
C VAL A 703 10.29 -38.83 0.99
N LYS A 704 9.00 -38.75 1.36
CA LYS A 704 7.91 -38.59 0.38
C LYS A 704 8.05 -37.29 -0.42
N GLU A 705 8.42 -36.21 0.23
CA GLU A 705 8.68 -34.91 -0.41
C GLU A 705 9.86 -35.02 -1.39
N ILE A 706 10.99 -35.60 -0.96
CA ILE A 706 12.17 -35.83 -1.81
C ILE A 706 11.79 -36.68 -3.02
N VAL A 707 11.05 -37.78 -2.82
CA VAL A 707 10.58 -38.62 -3.94
C VAL A 707 9.70 -37.81 -4.88
N GLY A 708 8.74 -37.04 -4.36
CA GLY A 708 7.85 -36.20 -5.18
C GLY A 708 8.59 -35.13 -5.99
N GLN A 709 9.66 -34.55 -5.44
CA GLN A 709 10.45 -33.53 -6.13
C GLN A 709 11.44 -34.12 -7.13
N LEU A 710 12.03 -35.28 -6.85
CA LEU A 710 13.08 -35.86 -7.69
C LEU A 710 12.56 -36.80 -8.78
N ILE A 711 11.38 -37.40 -8.60
CA ILE A 711 10.80 -38.33 -9.57
C ILE A 711 10.49 -37.62 -10.89
N GLY A 712 10.94 -38.20 -12.00
CA GLY A 712 10.70 -37.63 -13.33
C GLY A 712 11.65 -36.51 -13.75
N ILE A 713 12.58 -36.06 -12.89
CA ILE A 713 13.68 -35.18 -13.33
C ILE A 713 14.50 -35.94 -14.38
N GLY A 714 14.52 -35.45 -15.62
CA GLY A 714 15.16 -36.12 -16.75
C GLY A 714 16.27 -35.30 -17.40
N GLY A 715 17.19 -36.00 -18.06
CA GLY A 715 18.12 -35.39 -19.02
C GLY A 715 17.77 -35.74 -20.46
N ALA A 716 18.67 -35.41 -21.39
CA ALA A 716 18.50 -35.67 -22.84
C ALA A 716 18.38 -37.17 -23.21
N MET A 717 18.72 -38.09 -22.29
CA MET A 717 18.67 -39.53 -22.51
C MET A 717 17.97 -40.22 -21.32
N SER A 718 17.41 -41.42 -21.55
CA SER A 718 16.83 -42.28 -20.50
C SER A 718 17.18 -43.74 -20.74
N VAL A 719 17.29 -44.54 -19.67
CA VAL A 719 17.60 -45.97 -19.74
C VAL A 719 16.45 -46.80 -19.16
N GLY A 720 16.06 -47.88 -19.84
CA GLY A 720 14.92 -48.72 -19.45
C GLY A 720 13.58 -48.26 -20.04
N PHE A 721 12.51 -49.01 -19.77
CA PHE A 721 11.17 -48.78 -20.33
C PHE A 721 10.07 -48.85 -19.26
N GLY A 722 8.97 -48.13 -19.47
CA GLY A 722 7.81 -48.12 -18.58
C GLY A 722 8.15 -47.66 -17.16
N ARG A 723 7.63 -48.37 -16.14
CA ARG A 723 7.88 -48.06 -14.71
C ARG A 723 9.36 -48.09 -14.32
N ASN A 724 10.16 -48.88 -15.04
CA ASN A 724 11.60 -49.05 -14.79
C ASN A 724 12.47 -48.08 -15.62
N ARG A 725 11.88 -47.10 -16.32
CA ARG A 725 12.62 -46.09 -17.09
C ARG A 725 13.28 -45.07 -16.16
N VAL A 726 14.61 -44.99 -16.14
CA VAL A 726 15.37 -44.02 -15.35
C VAL A 726 15.88 -42.91 -16.25
N SER A 727 15.53 -41.66 -15.95
CA SER A 727 15.81 -40.50 -16.82
C SER A 727 17.02 -39.67 -16.35
N SER A 728 17.44 -39.83 -15.09
CA SER A 728 18.61 -39.16 -14.51
C SER A 728 19.01 -39.82 -13.18
N ILE A 729 20.07 -39.31 -12.54
CA ILE A 729 20.50 -39.72 -11.20
C ILE A 729 19.50 -39.28 -10.10
N PRO A 730 18.97 -38.05 -10.10
CA PRO A 730 17.85 -37.68 -9.23
C PRO A 730 16.64 -38.62 -9.32
N ASP A 731 16.21 -38.94 -10.55
CA ASP A 731 15.09 -39.86 -10.80
C ASP A 731 15.42 -41.29 -10.31
N ALA A 732 16.68 -41.71 -10.45
CA ALA A 732 17.19 -42.97 -9.90
C ALA A 732 17.08 -43.01 -8.36
N ILE A 733 17.47 -41.93 -7.66
CA ILE A 733 17.36 -41.81 -6.20
C ILE A 733 15.90 -41.85 -5.76
N ALA A 734 15.03 -41.12 -6.44
CA ALA A 734 13.59 -41.11 -6.14
C ALA A 734 12.98 -42.51 -6.19
N LYS A 735 13.32 -43.29 -7.24
CA LYS A 735 12.84 -44.66 -7.41
C LYS A 735 13.37 -45.61 -6.34
N VAL A 736 14.65 -45.50 -5.99
CA VAL A 736 15.24 -46.32 -4.92
C VAL A 736 14.61 -46.00 -3.58
N LEU A 737 14.42 -44.72 -3.24
CA LEU A 737 13.74 -44.32 -2.00
C LEU A 737 12.29 -44.78 -1.99
N SER A 738 11.62 -44.71 -3.13
CA SER A 738 10.24 -45.17 -3.24
C SER A 738 10.09 -46.68 -3.07
N GLU A 739 11.02 -47.45 -3.63
CA GLU A 739 11.07 -48.92 -3.46
C GLU A 739 11.41 -49.30 -2.03
N GLU A 740 12.46 -48.69 -1.46
CA GLU A 740 12.97 -49.04 -0.14
C GLU A 740 11.97 -48.71 0.98
N PHE A 741 11.18 -47.64 0.84
CA PHE A 741 10.20 -47.21 1.84
C PHE A 741 8.74 -47.49 1.46
N ASP A 742 8.52 -48.37 0.48
CA ASP A 742 7.18 -48.80 -0.02
C ASP A 742 6.23 -47.61 -0.30
N ILE A 743 6.76 -46.57 -0.93
CA ILE A 743 5.98 -45.39 -1.33
C ILE A 743 5.32 -45.68 -2.67
N GLN A 744 3.99 -45.62 -2.72
CA GLN A 744 3.25 -45.83 -3.96
C GLN A 744 3.45 -44.67 -4.94
N LEU A 745 4.21 -44.92 -6.02
CA LEU A 745 4.27 -44.02 -7.16
C LEU A 745 3.00 -44.17 -7.99
N ARG A 746 2.14 -43.15 -8.02
CA ARG A 746 1.00 -43.09 -8.95
C ARG A 746 1.53 -42.97 -10.37
N THR A 747 1.64 -44.07 -11.11
CA THR A 747 2.02 -44.03 -12.53
C THR A 747 0.80 -43.75 -13.39
N ASN A 748 0.50 -42.48 -13.64
CA ASN A 748 -0.17 -42.02 -14.84
C ASN A 748 0.75 -40.96 -15.48
N GLY A 749 1.05 -41.12 -16.77
CA GLY A 749 1.92 -40.19 -17.49
C GLY A 749 1.42 -38.76 -17.34
N HIS A 750 2.33 -37.88 -16.95
CA HIS A 750 2.13 -36.48 -16.54
C HIS A 750 1.62 -36.31 -15.10
N THR A 751 2.53 -35.80 -14.29
CA THR A 751 2.45 -35.41 -12.88
C THR A 751 1.20 -34.60 -12.57
N VAL A 752 0.38 -35.04 -11.59
CA VAL A 752 -0.60 -34.17 -10.91
C VAL A 752 -0.76 -34.59 -9.45
N ILE A 753 -0.42 -33.68 -8.54
CA ILE A 753 -1.06 -33.55 -7.21
C ILE A 753 -2.43 -32.91 -7.48
N GLU A 754 -3.49 -33.47 -6.89
CA GLU A 754 -4.91 -33.13 -7.11
C GLU A 754 -5.19 -31.62 -7.21
N GLU A 755 -5.54 -31.16 -8.41
CA GLU A 755 -6.49 -30.07 -8.62
C GLU A 755 -7.61 -30.55 -9.55
N GLU A 756 -8.82 -30.04 -9.29
CA GLU A 756 -10.07 -30.46 -9.91
C GLU A 756 -10.08 -30.31 -11.45
N LYS A 757 -10.68 -31.32 -12.09
CA LYS A 757 -10.83 -31.46 -13.55
C LYS A 757 -11.40 -30.20 -14.22
N LYS A 758 -10.57 -29.50 -15.01
CA LYS A 758 -11.04 -28.75 -16.18
C LYS A 758 -11.01 -29.65 -17.41
N LYS A 759 -12.13 -29.67 -18.15
CA LYS A 759 -12.22 -30.30 -19.48
C LYS A 759 -11.25 -29.62 -20.44
N GLU A 760 -10.33 -30.38 -21.01
CA GLU A 760 -9.44 -29.91 -22.06
C GLU A 760 -10.22 -29.62 -23.35
N ILE A 761 -10.06 -28.40 -23.85
CA ILE A 761 -10.27 -28.01 -25.25
C ILE A 761 -8.85 -27.88 -25.82
N PRO A 762 -8.54 -28.45 -26.99
CA PRO A 762 -7.19 -28.44 -27.52
C PRO A 762 -6.79 -27.01 -27.93
N GLN A 763 -5.95 -26.37 -27.13
CA GLN A 763 -5.36 -25.06 -27.42
C GLN A 763 -3.85 -25.22 -27.53
N PHE A 764 -3.31 -25.06 -28.74
CA PHE A 764 -1.88 -24.90 -29.01
C PHE A 764 -1.36 -23.72 -28.16
N THR A 765 -0.59 -24.00 -27.13
CA THR A 765 0.04 -22.99 -26.27
C THR A 765 1.55 -22.95 -26.52
N LEU A 766 2.08 -21.73 -26.66
CA LEU A 766 3.49 -21.38 -26.89
C LEU A 766 4.48 -21.81 -25.78
N ALA A 767 4.03 -22.55 -24.76
CA ALA A 767 4.78 -22.83 -23.54
C ALA A 767 5.98 -23.80 -23.72
N ASN A 768 6.07 -24.51 -24.85
CA ASN A 768 7.16 -25.46 -25.15
C ASN A 768 8.13 -24.96 -26.25
N THR A 769 8.36 -23.65 -26.32
CA THR A 769 9.35 -23.07 -27.26
C THR A 769 10.64 -22.69 -26.53
N ASN A 770 11.76 -23.21 -27.01
CA ASN A 770 13.11 -22.84 -26.57
C ASN A 770 13.72 -21.81 -27.52
N MET A 771 14.80 -21.17 -27.08
CA MET A 771 15.54 -20.19 -27.86
C MET A 771 16.42 -20.90 -28.89
N CYS A 772 16.29 -20.53 -30.17
CA CYS A 772 17.08 -21.11 -31.24
C CYS A 772 18.54 -20.64 -31.17
N PRO A 773 19.54 -21.54 -31.17
CA PRO A 773 20.95 -21.15 -31.08
C PRO A 773 21.45 -20.44 -32.34
N GLU A 774 20.75 -20.55 -33.46
CA GLU A 774 21.14 -19.91 -34.72
C GLU A 774 20.56 -18.50 -34.88
N CYS A 775 19.26 -18.30 -34.57
CA CYS A 775 18.59 -17.00 -34.78
C CYS A 775 18.16 -16.27 -33.50
N GLY A 776 18.31 -16.89 -32.32
CA GLY A 776 17.97 -16.27 -31.03
C GLY A 776 16.47 -16.13 -30.74
N ASN A 777 15.57 -16.55 -31.63
CA ASN A 777 14.13 -16.51 -31.39
C ASN A 777 13.64 -17.70 -30.55
N SER A 778 12.70 -17.45 -29.65
CA SER A 778 11.99 -18.48 -28.86
C SER A 778 10.96 -19.22 -29.70
N SER A 779 11.45 -19.98 -30.68
CA SER A 779 10.61 -20.71 -31.65
C SER A 779 11.17 -22.09 -31.97
N LEU A 780 12.11 -22.59 -31.14
CA LEU A 780 12.68 -23.92 -31.22
C LEU A 780 11.76 -24.90 -30.47
N VAL A 781 11.13 -25.82 -31.19
CA VAL A 781 10.19 -26.80 -30.63
C VAL A 781 10.76 -28.20 -30.80
N LEU A 782 10.59 -29.04 -29.79
CA LEU A 782 10.98 -30.44 -29.85
C LEU A 782 9.80 -31.26 -30.37
N GLU A 783 9.94 -31.84 -31.57
CA GLU A 783 8.92 -32.66 -32.21
C GLU A 783 9.54 -33.90 -32.84
N GLU A 784 8.89 -35.05 -32.70
CA GLU A 784 9.29 -36.31 -33.35
C GLU A 784 10.76 -36.74 -33.12
N GLY A 785 11.38 -36.31 -32.02
CA GLY A 785 12.77 -36.64 -31.68
C GLY A 785 13.82 -35.66 -32.25
N CYS A 786 13.39 -34.58 -32.88
CA CYS A 786 14.25 -33.52 -33.39
C CYS A 786 13.84 -32.15 -32.79
N SER A 787 14.79 -31.25 -32.60
CA SER A 787 14.51 -29.84 -32.31
C SER A 787 14.42 -29.07 -33.61
N LYS A 788 13.35 -28.29 -33.83
CA LYS A 788 13.13 -27.53 -35.06
C LYS A 788 12.72 -26.10 -34.74
N CYS A 789 13.37 -25.12 -35.37
CA CYS A 789 13.04 -23.71 -35.25
C CYS A 789 12.07 -23.30 -36.34
N TYR A 790 10.88 -22.85 -35.93
CA TYR A 790 9.83 -22.41 -36.85
C TYR A 790 10.06 -21.02 -37.46
N SER A 791 11.03 -20.25 -36.97
CA SER A 791 11.37 -18.94 -37.51
C SER A 791 12.45 -18.98 -38.60
N CYS A 792 13.52 -19.77 -38.42
CA CYS A 792 14.65 -19.81 -39.35
C CYS A 792 14.85 -21.17 -40.05
N GLY A 793 14.11 -22.20 -39.64
CA GLY A 793 14.23 -23.54 -40.22
C GLY A 793 15.37 -24.39 -39.66
N TYR A 794 16.13 -23.90 -38.68
CA TYR A 794 17.16 -24.67 -37.97
C TYR A 794 16.60 -26.00 -37.44
N SER A 795 17.25 -27.12 -37.72
CA SER A 795 16.87 -28.41 -37.14
C SER A 795 18.08 -29.20 -36.64
N VAL A 796 17.91 -29.89 -35.52
CA VAL A 796 18.89 -30.83 -34.98
C VAL A 796 18.20 -32.05 -34.38
N CYS A 797 18.61 -33.23 -34.84
CA CYS A 797 18.29 -34.53 -34.29
C CYS A 797 19.64 -35.13 -33.82
#